data_AF-A0A8H7T8F8-F1
#
_entry.id   AF-A0A8H7T8F8-F1
#
_cell.length_a   1.000
_cell.length_b   1.000
_cell.length_c   1.000
_cell.angle_alpha   90.00
_cell.angle_beta   90.00
_cell.angle_gamma   90.00
#
_symmetry.space_group_name_H-M   'P 1'
#
loop_
_entity.id
_entity.type
_entity.pdbx_description
1 polymer ?
#
loop_
_entity_poly.entity_id
_entity_poly.type
_entity_poly.pdbx_seq_one_letter_code
_entity_poly.pdbx_strand_id
1 'polypeptide(L)'
;MAHSRTENIPMTTVSFNSSEEPAQDSQVAGGPAEPRPAQHAHEVPLPPSSSASSVSSVDQTHQISGSGVSVSLDSVDSQIPPVEQPAVSTNTHNQPLSHPQASQPPVVNGNTSNNVSVQINGNATALSPPPRTVPRKKTFLGFCWSMKGPISLIAVYSITTYIISTAGDVNGPLAKSGVTGGFLLLNVLALLNNYALLAAGDKAWQYTQWSERFMRRGQNLTDFLALSNSSGVAGWARVVFHNSRPLGKIQRLPAKLPPILQDFTKLFGWRPGTQAGTEIGTRTPRASMARARFWGFSRVGFWLLIQFPGIIFMTKVNTGTDYRPSRWEDISGGIGKYNASEAALGLSNGAYLSGLALNMIRDNTMTKEWPAASPQCKTKTNCASYIIPGGLKTVSPWRYLTENGSSLPVYMTRTTPVYQLDFWDGPTIVQWAEKDCTLFGMYGTTGIADIAFLICMTPYEDRKILAAFKYCNGNVTAEGGCTYEDSWRRAATWNVVVAPYRRNATVAIDRKTGELLDVKNLTPAEPQDITPADFLTAFNGILYPFQPLNVSFTCDETAVQFQLTRWISTVLSFSRTAFYQMEPREILRNLFMVPLYFYNPMTSPLGPAPSVTEKVDGLPDENYISGSFSHKVELLTITWWTILAYIIVCGILLLLILLVLGLTAWDQVQETSDFPFVDFLTMKRDAVIDLTNTNGASIGSQDNIAAVFARCVSGESGQIIEATRGVRAIPRETAPSKASARGNPSSDNA
;
A
#
# COMPACT_ATOMS: atom_id res chain seq x y z
N MET A 1 -12.05 14.80 2.33
CA MET A 1 -12.79 15.37 1.17
C MET A 1 -12.97 14.27 0.16
N ALA A 2 -14.20 13.79 -0.07
CA ALA A 2 -14.50 12.76 -1.07
C ALA A 2 -15.54 13.31 -2.05
N HIS A 3 -15.18 13.43 -3.32
CA HIS A 3 -16.14 13.73 -4.37
C HIS A 3 -16.75 12.42 -4.88
N SER A 4 -18.04 12.22 -4.58
CA SER A 4 -18.84 11.19 -5.25
C SER A 4 -19.06 11.59 -6.71
N ARG A 5 -18.83 10.65 -7.63
CA ARG A 5 -18.98 10.86 -9.06
C ARG A 5 -20.35 10.30 -9.47
N THR A 6 -21.31 11.20 -9.66
CA THR A 6 -22.68 10.84 -10.08
C THR A 6 -22.68 10.50 -11.57
N GLU A 7 -22.93 9.23 -11.92
CA GLU A 7 -23.22 8.83 -13.29
C GLU A 7 -24.74 8.62 -13.45
N ASN A 8 -25.36 9.46 -14.29
CA ASN A 8 -26.78 9.38 -14.61
C ASN A 8 -27.01 8.28 -15.65
N ILE A 9 -27.72 7.21 -15.29
CA ILE A 9 -28.20 6.20 -16.23
C ILE A 9 -29.67 6.51 -16.56
N PRO A 10 -30.07 6.59 -17.83
CA PRO A 10 -31.45 6.91 -18.20
C PRO A 10 -32.39 5.72 -17.95
N MET A 11 -33.52 5.98 -17.27
CA MET A 11 -34.62 5.02 -17.20
C MET A 11 -35.19 4.78 -18.59
N THR A 12 -35.20 3.52 -19.04
CA THR A 12 -35.91 3.11 -20.25
C THR A 12 -37.17 2.37 -19.84
N THR A 13 -38.34 2.94 -20.14
CA THR A 13 -39.64 2.30 -19.92
C THR A 13 -39.83 1.15 -20.90
N VAL A 14 -40.04 -0.06 -20.40
CA VAL A 14 -40.46 -1.21 -21.22
C VAL A 14 -41.90 -1.55 -20.86
N SER A 15 -42.80 -1.43 -21.83
CA SER A 15 -44.21 -1.78 -21.70
C SER A 15 -44.41 -3.30 -21.76
N PHE A 16 -45.29 -3.81 -20.90
CA PHE A 16 -45.86 -5.15 -21.11
C PHE A 16 -46.66 -5.19 -22.42
N ASN A 17 -46.50 -6.26 -23.18
CA ASN A 17 -47.52 -6.74 -24.10
C ASN A 17 -47.61 -8.27 -23.98
N SER A 18 -48.82 -8.77 -24.11
CA SER A 18 -49.19 -10.16 -23.86
C SER A 18 -49.19 -11.00 -25.14
N SER A 19 -49.43 -12.30 -24.95
CA SER A 19 -49.96 -13.24 -25.95
C SER A 19 -48.95 -13.79 -26.97
N GLU A 20 -48.58 -15.06 -26.82
CA GLU A 20 -48.80 -16.07 -27.87
C GLU A 20 -48.66 -17.50 -27.30
N GLU A 21 -49.73 -18.28 -27.45
CA GLU A 21 -49.68 -19.75 -27.57
C GLU A 21 -49.17 -20.07 -29.00
N PRO A 22 -48.52 -21.23 -29.26
CA PRO A 22 -49.35 -22.41 -29.51
C PRO A 22 -48.72 -23.80 -29.23
N ALA A 23 -49.64 -24.75 -29.05
CA ALA A 23 -49.66 -26.11 -29.62
C ALA A 23 -48.65 -27.21 -29.20
N GLN A 24 -49.26 -28.39 -29.00
CA GLN A 24 -48.74 -29.75 -29.11
C GLN A 24 -47.95 -29.95 -30.43
N ASP A 25 -47.03 -30.91 -30.57
CA ASP A 25 -47.32 -32.36 -30.50
C ASP A 25 -46.04 -33.23 -30.58
N SER A 26 -46.22 -34.55 -30.56
CA SER A 26 -45.29 -35.65 -30.93
C SER A 26 -44.62 -36.44 -29.81
N GLN A 27 -45.13 -37.66 -29.65
CA GLN A 27 -44.46 -38.82 -29.05
C GLN A 27 -43.20 -39.23 -29.87
N VAL A 28 -42.28 -39.98 -29.27
CA VAL A 28 -41.85 -41.33 -29.73
C VAL A 28 -40.89 -41.98 -28.71
N ALA A 29 -40.89 -43.32 -28.71
CA ALA A 29 -40.27 -44.21 -27.73
C ALA A 29 -38.72 -44.30 -27.77
N GLY A 30 -38.12 -44.84 -26.70
CA GLY A 30 -36.73 -45.32 -26.70
C GLY A 30 -36.08 -45.61 -25.35
N GLY A 31 -36.44 -46.73 -24.70
CA GLY A 31 -35.49 -47.44 -23.81
C GLY A 31 -34.52 -48.29 -24.64
N PRO A 32 -33.56 -49.07 -24.05
CA PRO A 32 -33.61 -49.62 -22.68
C PRO A 32 -32.24 -49.67 -21.95
N ALA A 33 -32.16 -50.56 -20.94
CA ALA A 33 -30.97 -51.24 -20.39
C ALA A 33 -30.33 -50.69 -19.08
N GLU A 34 -30.87 -51.19 -17.98
CA GLU A 34 -30.22 -51.42 -16.68
C GLU A 34 -28.94 -52.30 -16.82
N PRO A 35 -27.94 -52.11 -15.94
CA PRO A 35 -27.27 -53.27 -15.37
C PRO A 35 -27.01 -53.17 -13.85
N ARG A 36 -27.69 -54.05 -13.09
CA ARG A 36 -27.13 -54.72 -11.89
C ARG A 36 -25.98 -55.65 -12.35
N PRO A 37 -24.91 -55.89 -11.56
CA PRO A 37 -24.96 -56.50 -10.21
C PRO A 37 -23.95 -55.84 -9.23
N ALA A 38 -23.60 -56.33 -8.02
CA ALA A 38 -23.82 -57.62 -7.37
C ALA A 38 -23.95 -57.47 -5.84
N GLN A 39 -24.63 -58.43 -5.19
CA GLN A 39 -24.56 -58.61 -3.74
C GLN A 39 -23.33 -59.45 -3.39
N HIS A 40 -22.48 -58.98 -2.47
CA HIS A 40 -21.54 -59.84 -1.75
C HIS A 40 -21.92 -59.86 -0.27
N ALA A 41 -22.33 -61.04 0.20
CA ALA A 41 -22.44 -61.31 1.62
C ALA A 41 -21.04 -61.57 2.19
N HIS A 42 -20.69 -60.92 3.29
CA HIS A 42 -19.61 -61.36 4.16
C HIS A 42 -20.09 -61.42 5.61
N GLU A 43 -20.21 -62.64 6.07
CA GLU A 43 -20.55 -63.04 7.44
C GLU A 43 -19.24 -63.21 8.22
N VAL A 44 -19.04 -62.45 9.30
CA VAL A 44 -17.87 -62.54 10.20
C VAL A 44 -18.37 -62.34 11.65
N PRO A 45 -17.91 -63.14 12.64
CA PRO A 45 -18.72 -63.43 13.82
C PRO A 45 -18.43 -62.60 15.08
N LEU A 46 -19.41 -62.63 16.00
CA LEU A 46 -19.30 -62.18 17.40
C LEU A 46 -18.32 -63.04 18.21
N PRO A 47 -17.46 -62.42 19.05
CA PRO A 47 -16.87 -63.04 20.24
C PRO A 47 -17.67 -62.70 21.52
N PRO A 48 -17.45 -63.42 22.65
CA PRO A 48 -18.56 -63.80 23.53
C PRO A 48 -18.78 -62.91 24.76
N SER A 49 -19.99 -63.05 25.31
CA SER A 49 -20.35 -62.68 26.67
C SER A 49 -19.54 -63.46 27.72
N SER A 50 -18.93 -62.75 28.68
CA SER A 50 -18.42 -63.34 29.93
C SER A 50 -19.14 -62.74 31.14
N SER A 51 -19.65 -63.60 32.01
CA SER A 51 -20.53 -63.29 33.13
C SER A 51 -19.81 -62.97 34.45
N ALA A 52 -20.40 -62.06 35.22
CA ALA A 52 -20.59 -62.11 36.68
C ALA A 52 -19.39 -62.21 37.64
N SER A 53 -19.11 -61.07 38.31
CA SER A 53 -18.76 -60.94 39.75
C SER A 53 -18.54 -59.45 40.06
N SER A 54 -18.81 -58.86 41.24
CA SER A 54 -19.69 -59.20 42.37
C SER A 54 -19.62 -58.02 43.36
N VAL A 55 -20.78 -57.55 43.85
CA VAL A 55 -21.00 -56.83 45.12
C VAL A 55 -19.83 -56.01 45.72
N SER A 56 -19.96 -54.69 45.72
CA SER A 56 -19.69 -53.88 46.92
C SER A 56 -20.63 -52.68 46.99
N SER A 57 -21.48 -52.67 48.01
CA SER A 57 -22.36 -51.55 48.36
C SER A 57 -21.63 -50.57 49.28
N VAL A 58 -21.57 -49.30 48.91
CA VAL A 58 -21.19 -48.21 49.83
C VAL A 58 -22.27 -47.15 49.76
N ASP A 59 -23.06 -47.04 50.82
CA ASP A 59 -23.94 -45.90 51.06
C ASP A 59 -23.12 -44.62 51.19
N GLN A 60 -23.47 -43.59 50.43
CA GLN A 60 -23.19 -42.21 50.80
C GLN A 60 -24.32 -41.29 50.32
N THR A 61 -25.34 -41.16 51.17
CA THR A 61 -26.35 -40.10 51.09
C THR A 61 -25.69 -38.74 51.32
N HIS A 62 -25.61 -37.91 50.28
CA HIS A 62 -25.40 -36.47 50.44
C HIS A 62 -26.66 -35.69 50.04
N GLN A 63 -27.31 -35.12 51.05
CA GLN A 63 -28.41 -34.17 50.88
C GLN A 63 -27.90 -32.92 50.17
N ILE A 64 -28.46 -32.59 49.00
CA ILE A 64 -28.33 -31.26 48.42
C ILE A 64 -29.36 -30.36 49.12
N SER A 65 -28.91 -29.63 50.14
CA SER A 65 -29.73 -28.65 50.84
C SER A 65 -29.95 -27.43 49.94
N GLY A 66 -31.19 -27.21 49.51
CA GLY A 66 -31.55 -26.06 48.70
C GLY A 66 -31.61 -24.78 49.54
N SER A 67 -30.57 -23.94 49.43
CA SER A 67 -30.60 -22.58 49.95
C SER A 67 -31.03 -21.61 48.84
N GLY A 68 -32.31 -21.23 48.85
CA GLY A 68 -32.81 -20.16 47.98
C GLY A 68 -32.25 -18.82 48.43
N VAL A 69 -31.44 -18.17 47.58
CA VAL A 69 -31.00 -16.78 47.79
C VAL A 69 -31.99 -15.85 47.09
N SER A 70 -32.91 -15.28 47.87
CA SER A 70 -33.73 -14.15 47.45
C SER A 70 -32.85 -12.90 47.31
N VAL A 71 -32.63 -12.44 46.08
CA VAL A 71 -31.96 -11.16 45.83
C VAL A 71 -33.01 -10.05 45.85
N SER A 72 -33.04 -9.29 46.93
CA SER A 72 -33.81 -8.04 47.01
C SER A 72 -33.19 -7.00 46.09
N LEU A 73 -34.01 -6.34 45.25
CA LEU A 73 -33.62 -5.09 44.60
C LEU A 73 -33.74 -3.96 45.64
N ASP A 74 -32.63 -3.60 46.28
CA ASP A 74 -32.52 -2.31 46.95
C ASP A 74 -32.02 -1.24 45.96
N SER A 75 -32.71 -0.10 45.98
CA SER A 75 -32.45 1.06 45.12
C SER A 75 -31.13 1.73 45.47
N VAL A 76 -30.19 1.77 44.52
CA VAL A 76 -28.98 2.59 44.64
C VAL A 76 -29.28 4.00 44.15
N ASP A 77 -29.45 4.91 45.12
CA ASP A 77 -29.58 6.34 44.89
C ASP A 77 -28.28 6.91 44.28
N SER A 78 -28.41 7.74 43.24
CA SER A 78 -27.25 8.34 42.56
C SER A 78 -26.78 9.60 43.29
N GLN A 79 -25.91 9.44 44.28
CA GLN A 79 -25.12 10.56 44.82
C GLN A 79 -23.82 10.75 44.04
N ILE A 80 -23.73 11.91 43.37
CA ILE A 80 -22.55 12.37 42.63
C ILE A 80 -21.53 12.97 43.62
N PRO A 81 -20.30 12.46 43.75
CA PRO A 81 -19.25 13.16 44.47
C PRO A 81 -18.67 14.31 43.61
N PRO A 82 -18.25 15.43 44.23
CA PRO A 82 -17.78 16.61 43.50
C PRO A 82 -16.39 16.41 42.87
N VAL A 83 -16.17 17.05 41.72
CA VAL A 83 -14.89 17.07 41.02
C VAL A 83 -13.93 18.04 41.74
N GLU A 84 -12.89 17.50 42.38
CA GLU A 84 -11.77 18.31 42.86
C GLU A 84 -10.85 18.73 41.70
N GLN A 85 -10.57 20.03 41.62
CA GLN A 85 -9.64 20.60 40.66
C GLN A 85 -8.19 20.48 41.16
N PRO A 86 -7.22 20.06 40.33
CA PRO A 86 -5.81 20.13 40.71
C PRO A 86 -5.34 21.59 40.72
N ALA A 87 -5.03 22.11 41.90
CA ALA A 87 -4.51 23.45 42.08
C ALA A 87 -3.10 23.61 41.49
N VAL A 88 -2.86 24.77 40.86
CA VAL A 88 -1.52 25.18 40.41
C VAL A 88 -0.69 25.58 41.62
N SER A 89 0.37 24.82 41.92
CA SER A 89 1.36 25.17 42.93
C SER A 89 2.73 25.42 42.30
N THR A 90 3.04 26.70 42.08
CA THR A 90 4.43 27.16 41.90
C THR A 90 5.20 26.95 43.21
N ASN A 91 6.30 26.19 43.17
CA ASN A 91 7.46 26.54 43.99
C ASN A 91 8.78 26.00 43.44
N THR A 92 9.67 26.94 43.16
CA THR A 92 11.10 26.78 42.90
C THR A 92 11.85 26.04 44.01
N HIS A 93 12.69 25.07 43.63
CA HIS A 93 13.96 24.89 44.33
C HIS A 93 15.09 24.47 43.39
N ASN A 94 16.30 24.93 43.71
CA ASN A 94 17.49 24.86 42.85
C ASN A 94 18.24 23.53 43.06
N GLN A 95 18.89 23.00 42.00
CA GLN A 95 20.32 22.66 42.01
C GLN A 95 20.86 22.47 40.57
N PRO A 96 22.18 22.56 40.35
CA PRO A 96 22.73 22.94 39.05
C PRO A 96 23.11 21.76 38.15
N LEU A 97 23.00 21.96 36.84
CA LEU A 97 23.74 21.18 35.85
C LEU A 97 24.77 22.07 35.15
N SER A 98 26.03 21.65 35.20
CA SER A 98 27.14 22.30 34.52
C SER A 98 27.19 21.89 33.05
N HIS A 99 27.34 22.87 32.16
CA HIS A 99 27.70 22.63 30.76
C HIS A 99 28.90 23.49 30.35
N PRO A 100 29.83 22.95 29.54
CA PRO A 100 31.09 23.60 29.25
C PRO A 100 30.92 24.77 28.28
N GLN A 101 31.62 25.85 28.58
CA GLN A 101 31.56 27.13 27.90
C GLN A 101 32.40 27.09 26.60
N ALA A 102 31.73 27.08 25.44
CA ALA A 102 32.39 27.27 24.15
C ALA A 102 32.71 28.76 23.92
N SER A 103 33.94 29.05 23.48
CA SER A 103 34.47 30.41 23.33
C SER A 103 33.86 31.14 22.13
N GLN A 104 33.39 32.38 22.38
CA GLN A 104 33.11 33.35 21.32
C GLN A 104 34.41 34.02 20.84
N PRO A 105 34.60 34.29 19.54
CA PRO A 105 35.65 35.17 19.05
C PRO A 105 35.28 36.65 19.29
N PRO A 106 36.27 37.55 19.48
CA PRO A 106 36.00 38.94 19.86
C PRO A 106 35.51 39.80 18.69
N VAL A 107 34.54 40.66 19.00
CA VAL A 107 34.15 41.79 18.15
C VAL A 107 35.23 42.87 18.22
N VAL A 108 35.86 43.20 17.09
CA VAL A 108 36.81 44.30 16.98
C VAL A 108 36.21 45.40 16.10
N ASN A 109 35.89 46.54 16.72
CA ASN A 109 35.60 47.78 16.01
C ASN A 109 36.90 48.37 15.47
N GLY A 110 36.92 48.79 14.20
CA GLY A 110 38.12 49.31 13.54
C GLY A 110 37.81 50.21 12.34
N ASN A 111 37.27 51.39 12.59
CA ASN A 111 37.23 52.46 11.58
C ASN A 111 38.62 53.07 11.42
N THR A 112 39.31 52.84 10.31
CA THR A 112 40.35 53.77 9.83
C THR A 112 40.48 53.72 8.32
N SER A 113 40.08 54.80 7.66
CA SER A 113 40.37 55.03 6.25
C SER A 113 41.83 55.47 6.09
N ASN A 114 42.59 54.81 5.21
CA ASN A 114 43.85 55.33 4.70
C ASN A 114 43.98 54.99 3.21
N ASN A 115 43.89 56.02 2.36
CA ASN A 115 44.24 55.93 0.95
C ASN A 115 45.76 55.73 0.84
N VAL A 116 46.20 54.59 0.30
CA VAL A 116 47.59 54.40 -0.15
C VAL A 116 47.57 54.18 -1.66
N SER A 117 47.97 55.21 -2.40
CA SER A 117 48.19 55.12 -3.84
C SER A 117 49.47 54.33 -4.13
N VAL A 118 49.32 53.06 -4.53
CA VAL A 118 50.45 52.25 -4.99
C VAL A 118 50.84 52.68 -6.40
N GLN A 119 51.95 53.41 -6.53
CA GLN A 119 52.63 53.58 -7.82
C GLN A 119 53.26 52.25 -8.24
N ILE A 120 52.76 51.67 -9.34
CA ILE A 120 53.40 50.54 -10.00
C ILE A 120 54.49 51.12 -10.93
N ASN A 121 55.73 51.17 -10.44
CA ASN A 121 56.88 51.44 -11.30
C ASN A 121 57.14 50.21 -12.19
N GLY A 122 56.95 50.38 -13.49
CA GLY A 122 57.24 49.33 -14.47
C GLY A 122 58.75 49.17 -14.68
N ASN A 123 59.26 47.96 -14.42
CA ASN A 123 60.50 47.49 -15.01
C ASN A 123 60.23 46.10 -15.62
N ALA A 124 60.31 46.00 -16.93
CA ALA A 124 60.00 44.79 -17.68
C ALA A 124 61.20 43.83 -17.67
N THR A 125 61.35 43.07 -16.59
CA THR A 125 62.26 41.90 -16.57
C THR A 125 61.62 40.77 -17.37
N ALA A 126 62.36 40.19 -18.31
CA ALA A 126 61.84 39.19 -19.25
C ALA A 126 61.22 37.99 -18.50
N LEU A 127 59.96 37.68 -18.79
CA LEU A 127 59.33 36.45 -18.32
C LEU A 127 60.06 35.25 -18.93
N SER A 128 60.65 34.42 -18.08
CA SER A 128 61.02 33.06 -18.44
C SER A 128 59.77 32.31 -18.94
N PRO A 129 59.88 31.52 -20.02
CA PRO A 129 58.72 30.84 -20.58
C PRO A 129 58.10 29.91 -19.54
N PRO A 130 56.75 29.89 -19.39
CA PRO A 130 56.10 29.05 -18.41
C PRO A 130 56.48 27.58 -18.65
N PRO A 131 56.72 26.79 -17.59
CA PRO A 131 57.13 25.40 -17.74
C PRO A 131 56.09 24.64 -18.56
N ARG A 132 56.50 24.09 -19.70
CA ARG A 132 55.64 23.22 -20.52
C ARG A 132 55.19 22.06 -19.64
N THR A 133 53.91 22.09 -19.27
CA THR A 133 53.23 21.02 -18.54
C THR A 133 53.13 19.81 -19.46
N VAL A 134 54.17 18.96 -19.43
CA VAL A 134 54.16 17.67 -20.13
C VAL A 134 52.92 16.91 -19.67
N PRO A 135 52.04 16.44 -20.58
CA PRO A 135 50.80 15.80 -20.19
C PRO A 135 51.11 14.55 -19.36
N ARG A 136 50.85 14.63 -18.05
CA ARG A 136 50.96 13.49 -17.13
C ARG A 136 50.05 12.39 -17.65
N LYS A 137 50.63 11.29 -18.14
CA LYS A 137 49.88 10.07 -18.42
C LYS A 137 49.09 9.71 -17.17
N LYS A 138 47.75 9.74 -17.25
CA LYS A 138 46.86 9.41 -16.13
C LYS A 138 47.23 8.02 -15.63
N THR A 139 47.82 7.93 -14.44
CA THR A 139 48.05 6.67 -13.77
C THR A 139 46.70 6.06 -13.38
N PHE A 140 46.61 4.73 -13.32
CA PHE A 140 45.41 4.01 -12.89
C PHE A 140 44.87 4.54 -11.55
N LEU A 141 45.76 4.99 -10.66
CA LEU A 141 45.42 5.62 -9.38
C LEU A 141 44.56 6.88 -9.55
N GLY A 142 44.83 7.74 -10.54
CA GLY A 142 44.03 8.94 -10.83
C GLY A 142 42.62 8.61 -11.32
N PHE A 143 42.47 7.52 -12.07
CA PHE A 143 41.15 7.00 -12.45
C PHE A 143 40.36 6.51 -11.23
N CYS A 144 40.99 5.74 -10.33
CA CYS A 144 40.36 5.30 -9.07
C CYS A 144 39.93 6.47 -8.18
N TRP A 145 40.71 7.56 -8.12
CA TRP A 145 40.31 8.79 -7.42
C TRP A 145 39.11 9.49 -8.08
N SER A 146 38.97 9.40 -9.41
CA SER A 146 37.77 9.90 -10.08
C SER A 146 36.51 9.10 -9.72
N MET A 147 36.63 7.78 -9.57
CA MET A 147 35.51 6.87 -9.29
C MET A 147 34.88 7.01 -7.89
N LYS A 148 35.49 7.79 -6.96
CA LYS A 148 34.96 8.00 -5.60
C LYS A 148 33.50 8.47 -5.54
N GLY A 149 33.11 9.41 -6.41
CA GLY A 149 31.73 9.91 -6.50
C GLY A 149 30.74 8.82 -6.94
N PRO A 150 30.95 8.18 -8.09
CA PRO A 150 30.16 7.02 -8.53
C PRO A 150 30.06 5.88 -7.50
N ILE A 151 31.16 5.52 -6.83
CA ILE A 151 31.16 4.48 -5.79
C ILE A 151 30.28 4.89 -4.60
N SER A 152 30.37 6.15 -4.15
CA SER A 152 29.52 6.69 -3.10
C SER A 152 28.04 6.70 -3.51
N LEU A 153 27.72 7.08 -4.76
CA LEU A 153 26.35 7.02 -5.29
C LEU A 153 25.81 5.57 -5.32
N ILE A 154 26.60 4.61 -5.81
CA ILE A 154 26.20 3.19 -5.84
C ILE A 154 25.96 2.66 -4.42
N ALA A 155 26.80 3.04 -3.46
CA ALA A 155 26.64 2.65 -2.05
C ALA A 155 25.35 3.23 -1.44
N VAL A 156 25.11 4.54 -1.61
CA VAL A 156 23.89 5.21 -1.11
C VAL A 156 22.63 4.62 -1.77
N TYR A 157 22.64 4.41 -3.08
CA TYR A 157 21.54 3.78 -3.81
C TYR A 157 21.28 2.35 -3.32
N SER A 158 22.33 1.55 -3.10
CA SER A 158 22.20 0.16 -2.64
C SER A 158 21.66 0.08 -1.22
N ILE A 159 22.17 0.92 -0.31
CA ILE A 159 21.70 1.02 1.08
C ILE A 159 20.23 1.49 1.12
N THR A 160 19.90 2.53 0.35
CA THR A 160 18.52 3.07 0.28
C THR A 160 17.56 2.03 -0.28
N THR A 161 17.94 1.34 -1.36
CA THR A 161 17.16 0.24 -1.96
C THR A 161 16.97 -0.90 -0.97
N TYR A 162 18.03 -1.32 -0.27
CA TYR A 162 17.94 -2.36 0.76
C TYR A 162 16.99 -1.98 1.89
N ILE A 163 17.14 -0.78 2.47
CA ILE A 163 16.27 -0.28 3.55
C ILE A 163 14.81 -0.21 3.10
N ILE A 164 14.54 0.35 1.92
CA ILE A 164 13.19 0.49 1.39
C ILE A 164 12.58 -0.87 1.02
N SER A 165 13.35 -1.78 0.42
CA SER A 165 12.88 -3.15 0.09
C SER A 165 12.57 -3.99 1.33
N THR A 166 13.26 -3.74 2.45
CA THR A 166 13.01 -4.36 3.76
C THR A 166 12.00 -3.60 4.62
N ALA A 167 11.29 -2.59 4.08
CA ALA A 167 10.24 -1.86 4.82
C ALA A 167 9.05 -2.74 5.21
N GLY A 168 8.80 -3.84 4.48
CA GLY A 168 7.79 -4.84 4.84
C GLY A 168 8.29 -5.93 5.80
N ASP A 169 9.60 -6.00 6.07
CA ASP A 169 10.14 -6.95 7.05
C ASP A 169 10.05 -6.35 8.46
N VAL A 170 9.39 -7.09 9.35
CA VAL A 170 9.23 -6.77 10.78
C VAL A 170 10.58 -6.61 11.51
N ASN A 171 11.66 -7.21 10.97
CA ASN A 171 13.03 -7.10 11.46
C ASN A 171 13.86 -6.02 10.75
N GLY A 172 13.31 -5.39 9.72
CA GLY A 172 13.96 -4.35 8.92
C GLY A 172 14.29 -3.10 9.75
N PRO A 173 15.24 -2.26 9.26
CA PRO A 173 15.65 -1.06 9.98
C PRO A 173 14.50 -0.05 10.17
N LEU A 174 13.64 0.12 9.17
CA LEU A 174 12.44 0.97 9.26
C LEU A 174 11.46 0.46 10.33
N ALA A 175 11.27 -0.86 10.42
CA ALA A 175 10.41 -1.50 11.40
C ALA A 175 10.94 -1.40 12.85
N LYS A 176 12.25 -1.20 13.02
CA LYS A 176 12.89 -1.00 14.33
C LYS A 176 12.87 0.45 14.79
N SER A 177 12.83 1.41 13.88
CA SER A 177 12.78 2.85 14.20
C SER A 177 11.39 3.39 14.58
N GLY A 178 10.34 2.57 14.45
CA GLY A 178 8.94 3.01 14.60
C GLY A 178 8.52 4.01 13.52
N VAL A 179 7.30 4.54 13.59
CA VAL A 179 6.75 5.46 12.57
C VAL A 179 7.56 6.75 12.46
N THR A 180 7.75 7.49 13.56
CA THR A 180 8.45 8.78 13.56
C THR A 180 9.93 8.63 13.16
N GLY A 181 10.63 7.63 13.72
CA GLY A 181 12.01 7.34 13.34
C GLY A 181 12.14 6.82 11.91
N GLY A 182 11.13 6.09 11.41
CA GLY A 182 11.06 5.64 10.02
C GLY A 182 10.93 6.80 9.04
N PHE A 183 10.04 7.76 9.30
CA PHE A 183 9.95 8.98 8.51
C PHE A 183 11.23 9.81 8.54
N LEU A 184 11.89 9.92 9.70
CA LEU A 184 13.19 10.60 9.81
C LEU A 184 14.27 9.89 8.97
N LEU A 185 14.37 8.56 9.09
CA LEU A 185 15.32 7.74 8.32
C LEU A 185 15.08 7.88 6.81
N LEU A 186 13.83 7.81 6.37
CA LEU A 186 13.47 8.02 4.96
C LEU A 186 13.84 9.43 4.47
N ASN A 187 13.63 10.47 5.27
CA ASN A 187 14.01 11.84 4.91
C ASN A 187 15.53 11.98 4.76
N VAL A 188 16.30 11.39 5.69
CA VAL A 188 17.78 11.36 5.61
C VAL A 188 18.24 10.61 4.36
N LEU A 189 17.66 9.45 4.04
CA LEU A 189 17.98 8.69 2.83
C LEU A 189 17.61 9.46 1.54
N ALA A 190 16.48 10.19 1.53
CA ALA A 190 16.08 11.03 0.40
C ALA A 190 17.11 12.13 0.14
N LEU A 191 17.53 12.83 1.20
CA LEU A 191 18.53 13.90 1.12
C LEU A 191 19.90 13.37 0.70
N LEU A 192 20.36 12.25 1.28
CA LEU A 192 21.63 11.60 0.90
C LEU A 192 21.61 11.14 -0.57
N ASN A 193 20.51 10.54 -1.03
CA ASN A 193 20.38 10.09 -2.41
C ASN A 193 20.35 11.26 -3.40
N ASN A 194 19.59 12.32 -3.10
CA ASN A 194 19.55 13.53 -3.93
C ASN A 194 20.92 14.23 -3.96
N TYR A 195 21.63 14.30 -2.83
CA TYR A 195 23.00 14.85 -2.75
C TYR A 195 24.00 14.01 -3.55
N ALA A 196 23.97 12.68 -3.42
CA ALA A 196 24.87 11.79 -4.16
C ALA A 196 24.62 11.83 -5.67
N LEU A 197 23.35 11.85 -6.10
CA LEU A 197 22.96 12.01 -7.50
C LEU A 197 23.38 13.38 -8.05
N LEU A 198 23.21 14.46 -7.29
CA LEU A 198 23.65 15.80 -7.68
C LEU A 198 25.18 15.87 -7.83
N ALA A 199 25.93 15.40 -6.84
CA ALA A 199 27.39 15.42 -6.87
C ALA A 199 27.98 14.56 -8.01
N ALA A 200 27.43 13.37 -8.25
CA ALA A 200 27.85 12.52 -9.36
C ALA A 200 27.40 13.08 -10.73
N GLY A 201 26.23 13.72 -10.77
CA GLY A 201 25.66 14.38 -11.94
C GLY A 201 26.44 15.62 -12.38
N ASP A 202 26.73 16.55 -11.47
CA ASP A 202 27.58 17.72 -11.74
C ASP A 202 28.99 17.29 -12.18
N LYS A 203 29.53 16.21 -11.61
CA LYS A 203 30.78 15.61 -12.09
C LYS A 203 30.64 15.08 -13.52
N ALA A 204 29.64 14.25 -13.82
CA ALA A 204 29.40 13.75 -15.18
C ALA A 204 29.25 14.88 -16.21
N TRP A 205 28.63 15.99 -15.80
CA TRP A 205 28.45 17.18 -16.61
C TRP A 205 29.77 17.94 -16.86
N GLN A 206 30.61 18.12 -15.84
CA GLN A 206 31.99 18.65 -16.00
C GLN A 206 32.82 17.77 -16.95
N TYR A 207 32.77 16.44 -16.81
CA TYR A 207 33.47 15.53 -17.72
C TYR A 207 32.94 15.64 -19.17
N THR A 208 31.64 15.89 -19.35
CA THR A 208 31.03 16.16 -20.66
C THR A 208 31.50 17.50 -21.25
N GLN A 209 31.60 18.54 -20.42
CA GLN A 209 32.09 19.88 -20.79
C GLN A 209 33.52 19.84 -21.35
N TRP A 210 34.39 19.01 -20.75
CA TRP A 210 35.81 18.93 -21.07
C TRP A 210 36.20 17.76 -21.99
N SER A 211 35.25 16.91 -22.36
CA SER A 211 35.50 15.74 -23.20
C SER A 211 35.78 16.14 -24.65
N GLU A 212 36.90 15.63 -25.16
CA GLU A 212 37.35 15.86 -26.54
C GLU A 212 36.31 15.33 -27.54
N ARG A 213 35.66 14.20 -27.24
CA ARG A 213 34.60 13.61 -28.08
C ARG A 213 33.43 14.56 -28.30
N PHE A 214 32.97 15.26 -27.26
CA PHE A 214 31.89 16.24 -27.39
C PHE A 214 32.40 17.56 -28.00
N MET A 215 33.65 17.95 -27.73
CA MET A 215 34.28 19.20 -28.17
C MET A 215 34.83 19.22 -29.62
N ARG A 216 35.01 18.06 -30.26
CA ARG A 216 35.85 17.81 -31.47
C ARG A 216 35.56 18.58 -32.78
N ARG A 217 34.66 19.56 -32.80
CA ARG A 217 34.35 20.38 -34.01
C ARG A 217 34.06 21.84 -33.68
N GLY A 218 35.03 22.54 -33.10
CA GLY A 218 35.01 24.00 -32.97
C GLY A 218 33.73 24.53 -32.30
N GLN A 219 33.36 23.97 -31.14
CA GLN A 219 32.17 24.41 -30.41
C GLN A 219 32.23 25.92 -30.12
N ASN A 220 31.08 26.58 -30.27
CA ASN A 220 30.92 27.97 -29.87
C ASN A 220 30.97 28.08 -28.35
N LEU A 221 31.48 29.20 -27.85
CA LEU A 221 31.52 29.53 -26.42
C LEU A 221 30.15 29.35 -25.72
N THR A 222 29.05 29.56 -26.45
CA THR A 222 27.68 29.34 -25.96
C THR A 222 27.38 27.89 -25.56
N ASP A 223 27.91 26.90 -26.28
CA ASP A 223 27.70 25.47 -25.98
C ASP A 223 28.48 25.13 -24.70
N PHE A 224 29.73 25.58 -24.61
CA PHE A 224 30.59 25.40 -23.44
C PHE A 224 30.05 26.10 -22.18
N LEU A 225 29.51 27.31 -22.31
CA LEU A 225 28.89 28.03 -21.20
C LEU A 225 27.56 27.40 -20.75
N ALA A 226 26.77 26.84 -21.67
CA ALA A 226 25.59 26.04 -21.32
C ALA A 226 25.97 24.73 -20.60
N LEU A 227 27.18 24.23 -20.83
CA LEU A 227 27.78 23.10 -20.13
C LEU A 227 28.48 23.52 -18.81
N SER A 228 28.74 24.80 -18.54
CA SER A 228 29.47 25.23 -17.33
C SER A 228 28.60 25.23 -16.07
N ASN A 229 29.15 24.81 -14.93
CA ASN A 229 28.49 24.97 -13.62
C ASN A 229 28.44 26.44 -13.17
N SER A 230 29.42 27.24 -13.58
CA SER A 230 29.56 28.66 -13.15
C SER A 230 28.53 29.61 -13.76
N SER A 231 27.72 29.18 -14.74
CA SER A 231 26.64 30.02 -15.28
C SER A 231 25.48 30.19 -14.30
N GLY A 232 25.30 29.24 -13.38
CA GLY A 232 24.14 29.17 -12.48
C GLY A 232 22.79 29.13 -13.21
N VAL A 233 21.70 29.25 -12.44
CA VAL A 233 20.33 29.33 -12.97
C VAL A 233 20.15 30.61 -13.81
N ALA A 234 20.80 31.71 -13.44
CA ALA A 234 20.70 32.99 -14.15
C ALA A 234 21.31 32.94 -15.56
N GLY A 235 22.51 32.35 -15.72
CA GLY A 235 23.14 32.17 -17.02
C GLY A 235 22.39 31.17 -17.91
N TRP A 236 21.85 30.09 -17.32
CA TRP A 236 20.93 29.19 -18.01
C TRP A 236 19.68 29.92 -18.53
N ALA A 237 19.03 30.71 -17.68
CA ALA A 237 17.83 31.48 -18.05
C ALA A 237 18.16 32.45 -19.19
N ARG A 238 19.31 33.13 -19.15
CA ARG A 238 19.76 34.00 -20.24
C ARG A 238 20.02 33.25 -21.56
N VAL A 239 20.52 32.01 -21.53
CA VAL A 239 20.72 31.18 -22.74
C VAL A 239 19.39 30.66 -23.32
N VAL A 240 18.47 30.21 -22.46
CA VAL A 240 17.17 29.68 -22.87
C VAL A 240 16.25 30.80 -23.38
N PHE A 241 16.08 31.85 -22.60
CA PHE A 241 15.16 32.96 -22.89
C PHE A 241 15.76 34.07 -23.76
N HIS A 242 16.99 33.89 -24.29
CA HIS A 242 17.75 34.91 -25.03
C HIS A 242 16.98 35.63 -26.16
N ASN A 243 16.06 34.93 -26.84
CA ASN A 243 15.30 35.48 -27.98
C ASN A 243 13.79 35.60 -27.72
N SER A 244 13.30 35.21 -26.55
CA SER A 244 11.94 35.59 -26.14
C SER A 244 11.98 37.06 -25.74
N ARG A 245 11.67 37.96 -26.70
CA ARG A 245 11.28 39.34 -26.37
C ARG A 245 10.25 39.26 -25.25
N PRO A 246 10.35 40.07 -24.18
CA PRO A 246 9.37 40.04 -23.10
C PRO A 246 7.98 40.24 -23.70
N LEU A 247 7.07 39.29 -23.44
CA LEU A 247 5.69 39.39 -23.91
C LEU A 247 4.98 40.51 -23.12
N GLY A 248 5.16 41.76 -23.57
CA GLY A 248 4.52 42.96 -23.02
C GLY A 248 3.00 43.04 -23.21
N LYS A 249 2.33 41.90 -23.37
CA LYS A 249 0.88 41.73 -23.52
C LYS A 249 0.40 40.42 -22.85
N ILE A 250 0.71 40.23 -21.57
CA ILE A 250 0.01 39.26 -20.71
C ILE A 250 -0.67 40.05 -19.59
N GLN A 251 -1.85 40.61 -19.90
CA GLN A 251 -2.68 41.32 -18.92
C GLN A 251 -4.17 40.94 -19.01
N ARG A 252 -4.52 39.91 -19.79
CA ARG A 252 -5.86 39.29 -19.82
C ARG A 252 -5.72 37.77 -19.99
N LEU A 253 -5.87 37.04 -18.89
CA LEU A 253 -6.06 35.59 -18.86
C LEU A 253 -7.56 35.28 -18.86
N PRO A 254 -8.12 34.61 -19.89
CA PRO A 254 -9.40 33.95 -19.77
C PRO A 254 -9.20 32.53 -19.21
N ALA A 255 -10.12 32.09 -18.35
CA ALA A 255 -10.10 30.74 -17.82
C ALA A 255 -10.53 29.71 -18.88
N LYS A 256 -9.57 28.87 -19.32
CA LYS A 256 -9.73 27.44 -19.70
C LYS A 256 -8.41 26.90 -20.29
N LEU A 257 -7.76 25.97 -19.59
CA LEU A 257 -6.90 24.96 -20.25
C LEU A 257 -7.82 24.04 -21.09
N PRO A 258 -7.39 23.46 -22.23
CA PRO A 258 -6.00 23.02 -22.49
C PRO A 258 -5.45 23.30 -23.92
N PRO A 259 -4.25 23.92 -24.04
CA PRO A 259 -3.40 23.68 -25.20
C PRO A 259 -1.89 23.51 -24.89
N ILE A 260 -1.50 23.45 -23.60
CA ILE A 260 -0.09 23.54 -23.16
C ILE A 260 0.81 22.45 -23.79
N LEU A 261 0.32 21.23 -23.99
CA LEU A 261 1.08 20.14 -24.62
C LEU A 261 1.36 20.35 -26.12
N GLN A 262 0.48 21.05 -26.87
CA GLN A 262 0.75 21.31 -28.29
C GLN A 262 1.80 22.41 -28.48
N ASP A 263 1.78 23.47 -27.67
CA ASP A 263 2.79 24.54 -27.80
C ASP A 263 4.18 24.11 -27.33
N PHE A 264 4.31 23.12 -26.43
CA PHE A 264 5.61 22.50 -26.12
C PHE A 264 6.30 21.94 -27.39
N THR A 265 5.55 21.28 -28.30
CA THR A 265 6.13 20.75 -29.55
C THR A 265 6.60 21.87 -30.49
N LYS A 266 5.90 23.01 -30.53
CA LYS A 266 6.32 24.19 -31.30
C LYS A 266 7.54 24.88 -30.68
N LEU A 267 7.65 24.88 -29.34
CA LEU A 267 8.79 25.45 -28.60
C LEU A 267 10.11 24.74 -28.94
N PHE A 268 10.07 23.43 -29.21
CA PHE A 268 11.25 22.65 -29.59
C PHE A 268 11.73 22.85 -31.03
N GLY A 269 10.95 23.52 -31.89
CA GLY A 269 11.44 24.10 -33.15
C GLY A 269 12.03 23.14 -34.18
N TRP A 270 11.84 21.82 -34.04
CA TRP A 270 12.27 20.81 -35.01
C TRP A 270 11.29 20.76 -36.20
N ARG A 271 11.36 21.76 -37.08
CA ARG A 271 10.95 21.57 -38.48
C ARG A 271 12.15 21.01 -39.25
N PRO A 272 12.11 19.75 -39.74
CA PRO A 272 13.05 19.30 -40.76
C PRO A 272 12.75 20.06 -42.05
N GLY A 273 13.44 21.18 -42.24
CA GLY A 273 13.31 22.02 -43.42
C GLY A 273 13.97 21.36 -44.62
N THR A 274 13.21 20.57 -45.39
CA THR A 274 13.57 20.13 -46.74
C THR A 274 13.54 21.32 -47.70
N GLN A 275 14.59 22.13 -47.68
CA GLN A 275 14.94 23.02 -48.79
C GLN A 275 16.18 22.49 -49.49
N ALA A 276 15.95 21.78 -50.58
CA ALA A 276 16.97 21.54 -51.59
C ALA A 276 17.23 22.87 -52.32
N GLY A 277 18.34 23.52 -51.99
CA GLY A 277 18.79 24.78 -52.60
C GLY A 277 20.30 24.86 -52.48
N THR A 278 21.00 24.77 -53.61
CA THR A 278 22.45 24.59 -53.67
C THR A 278 23.20 25.91 -53.47
N GLU A 279 23.15 26.49 -52.27
CA GLU A 279 24.00 27.62 -51.90
C GLU A 279 25.23 27.17 -51.10
N ILE A 280 26.40 27.53 -51.61
CA ILE A 280 27.69 27.25 -50.98
C ILE A 280 27.98 28.31 -49.91
N GLY A 281 28.17 27.86 -48.66
CA GLY A 281 29.26 28.43 -47.87
C GLY A 281 28.95 29.43 -46.75
N THR A 282 27.72 29.61 -46.27
CA THR A 282 27.51 30.28 -44.95
C THR A 282 26.80 29.40 -43.94
N ARG A 283 27.58 28.83 -43.01
CA ARG A 283 27.11 27.93 -41.94
C ARG A 283 26.23 28.74 -40.96
N THR A 284 24.91 28.61 -41.09
CA THR A 284 23.98 29.54 -40.43
C THR A 284 24.04 29.46 -38.88
N PRO A 285 24.03 30.59 -38.17
CA PRO A 285 24.21 30.64 -36.71
C PRO A 285 23.05 30.04 -35.89
N ARG A 286 21.99 29.55 -36.54
CA ARG A 286 20.82 28.94 -35.87
C ARG A 286 21.14 27.55 -35.30
N ALA A 287 21.99 26.77 -35.95
CA ALA A 287 22.27 25.38 -35.54
C ALA A 287 22.99 25.27 -34.19
N SER A 288 23.95 26.16 -33.89
CA SER A 288 24.65 26.15 -32.60
C SER A 288 23.74 26.60 -31.44
N MET A 289 22.90 27.62 -31.64
CA MET A 289 22.00 28.08 -30.59
C MET A 289 20.96 27.02 -30.20
N ALA A 290 20.50 26.20 -31.17
CA ALA A 290 19.65 25.04 -30.87
C ALA A 290 20.37 23.99 -30.00
N ARG A 291 21.67 23.75 -30.24
CA ARG A 291 22.49 22.81 -29.45
C ARG A 291 22.78 23.31 -28.04
N ALA A 292 23.16 24.58 -27.87
CA ALA A 292 23.33 25.21 -26.55
C ALA A 292 22.03 25.13 -25.72
N ARG A 293 20.87 25.39 -26.35
CA ARG A 293 19.56 25.24 -25.71
C ARG A 293 19.26 23.80 -25.34
N PHE A 294 19.52 22.84 -26.23
CA PHE A 294 19.33 21.42 -25.95
C PHE A 294 20.11 21.00 -24.69
N TRP A 295 21.41 21.31 -24.61
CA TRP A 295 22.21 21.01 -23.41
C TRP A 295 21.70 21.73 -22.16
N GLY A 296 21.36 23.03 -22.27
CA GLY A 296 20.77 23.78 -21.15
C GLY A 296 19.45 23.18 -20.65
N PHE A 297 18.57 22.74 -21.55
CA PHE A 297 17.33 22.04 -21.19
C PHE A 297 17.60 20.64 -20.62
N SER A 298 18.52 19.86 -21.19
CA SER A 298 18.92 18.55 -20.67
C SER A 298 19.47 18.66 -19.25
N ARG A 299 20.29 19.69 -18.96
CA ARG A 299 20.82 19.95 -17.62
C ARG A 299 19.72 20.22 -16.59
N VAL A 300 18.78 21.13 -16.91
CA VAL A 300 17.68 21.46 -15.99
C VAL A 300 16.68 20.33 -15.87
N GLY A 301 16.37 19.63 -16.96
CA GLY A 301 15.57 18.41 -16.92
C GLY A 301 16.20 17.35 -16.01
N PHE A 302 17.52 17.15 -16.11
CA PHE A 302 18.27 16.24 -15.25
C PHE A 302 18.31 16.70 -13.78
N TRP A 303 18.54 17.99 -13.51
CA TRP A 303 18.51 18.54 -12.15
C TRP A 303 17.13 18.43 -11.48
N LEU A 304 16.06 18.65 -12.24
CA LEU A 304 14.69 18.39 -11.79
C LEU A 304 14.48 16.89 -11.55
N LEU A 305 14.90 16.02 -12.49
CA LEU A 305 14.80 14.57 -12.37
C LEU A 305 15.52 14.01 -11.12
N ILE A 306 16.64 14.60 -10.70
CA ILE A 306 17.35 14.22 -9.46
C ILE A 306 16.47 14.38 -8.21
N GLN A 307 15.51 15.31 -8.19
CA GLN A 307 14.64 15.50 -7.03
C GLN A 307 13.53 14.43 -6.94
N PHE A 308 13.15 13.80 -8.06
CA PHE A 308 12.04 12.85 -8.09
C PHE A 308 12.30 11.56 -7.29
N PRO A 309 13.47 10.89 -7.33
CA PRO A 309 13.75 9.70 -6.52
C PRO A 309 13.38 9.85 -5.03
N GLY A 310 13.77 10.95 -4.38
CA GLY A 310 13.41 11.22 -2.98
C GLY A 310 11.91 11.42 -2.76
N ILE A 311 11.22 12.06 -3.71
CA ILE A 311 9.76 12.26 -3.67
C ILE A 311 9.01 10.93 -3.90
N ILE A 312 9.47 10.10 -4.85
CA ILE A 312 8.78 8.88 -5.30
C ILE A 312 8.50 7.93 -4.13
N PHE A 313 9.50 7.58 -3.33
CA PHE A 313 9.28 6.64 -2.22
C PHE A 313 8.50 7.26 -1.05
N MET A 314 8.49 8.60 -0.92
CA MET A 314 7.67 9.32 0.06
C MET A 314 6.19 9.44 -0.35
N THR A 315 5.87 9.38 -1.66
CA THR A 315 4.49 9.63 -2.14
C THR A 315 3.41 8.69 -1.60
N LYS A 316 3.78 7.45 -1.24
CA LYS A 316 2.83 6.45 -0.73
C LYS A 316 3.45 5.58 0.36
N VAL A 317 3.72 6.24 1.48
CA VAL A 317 4.00 5.62 2.76
C VAL A 317 2.68 5.31 3.46
N ASN A 318 2.45 4.04 3.79
CA ASN A 318 1.30 3.61 4.59
C ASN A 318 1.79 3.23 5.99
N THR A 319 1.14 3.71 7.05
CA THR A 319 1.31 3.12 8.38
C THR A 319 0.55 1.80 8.43
N GLY A 320 1.22 0.75 8.91
CA GLY A 320 0.64 -0.56 9.16
C GLY A 320 0.82 -0.93 10.62
N THR A 321 -0.10 -1.70 11.18
CA THR A 321 0.05 -2.30 12.52
C THR A 321 0.51 -3.74 12.38
N ASP A 322 1.54 -4.08 13.13
CA ASP A 322 2.02 -5.46 13.27
C ASP A 322 2.18 -5.82 14.75
N TYR A 323 2.27 -7.12 15.02
CA TYR A 323 2.19 -7.65 16.38
C TYR A 323 3.42 -8.53 16.62
N ARG A 324 4.26 -8.11 17.56
CA ARG A 324 5.50 -8.84 17.90
C ARG A 324 5.29 -9.73 19.12
N PRO A 325 5.33 -11.07 18.97
CA PRO A 325 5.22 -12.00 20.10
C PRO A 325 6.42 -11.84 21.04
N SER A 326 6.18 -11.84 22.35
CA SER A 326 7.23 -11.78 23.38
C SER A 326 7.88 -13.14 23.59
N ARG A 327 7.04 -14.19 23.73
CA ARG A 327 7.42 -15.58 23.90
C ARG A 327 6.27 -16.48 23.45
N TRP A 328 6.56 -17.49 22.63
CA TRP A 328 5.59 -18.53 22.30
C TRP A 328 5.50 -19.56 23.44
N GLU A 329 4.28 -19.88 23.84
CA GLU A 329 3.95 -20.94 24.80
C GLU A 329 2.92 -21.88 24.14
N ASP A 330 2.98 -23.17 24.46
CA ASP A 330 1.99 -24.12 23.97
C ASP A 330 0.67 -23.95 24.72
N ILE A 331 -0.44 -23.95 23.99
CA ILE A 331 -1.81 -23.77 24.47
C ILE A 331 -2.75 -24.74 23.76
N SER A 332 -3.97 -24.89 24.26
CA SER A 332 -5.12 -25.36 23.46
C SER A 332 -5.87 -24.14 22.91
N GLY A 333 -6.37 -24.18 21.67
CA GLY A 333 -7.14 -23.06 21.10
C GLY A 333 -7.70 -23.25 19.69
N GLY A 334 -8.35 -22.19 19.19
CA GLY A 334 -8.98 -22.14 17.86
C GLY A 334 -10.37 -22.80 17.84
N ILE A 335 -10.87 -23.11 16.64
CA ILE A 335 -12.13 -23.83 16.46
C ILE A 335 -11.85 -25.26 16.01
N GLY A 336 -12.25 -26.25 16.80
CA GLY A 336 -12.12 -27.68 16.44
C GLY A 336 -12.96 -28.06 15.21
N LYS A 337 -12.90 -29.32 14.77
CA LYS A 337 -13.84 -29.81 13.74
C LYS A 337 -15.27 -29.75 14.27
N TYR A 338 -16.19 -29.26 13.44
CA TYR A 338 -17.60 -29.17 13.77
C TYR A 338 -18.17 -30.58 13.94
N ASN A 339 -18.99 -30.78 14.97
CA ASN A 339 -19.51 -32.09 15.32
C ASN A 339 -21.04 -32.05 15.49
N ALA A 340 -21.75 -32.65 14.55
CA ALA A 340 -23.22 -32.70 14.54
C ALA A 340 -23.81 -33.44 15.77
N SER A 341 -23.08 -34.41 16.35
CA SER A 341 -23.56 -35.13 17.53
C SER A 341 -23.61 -34.26 18.79
N GLU A 342 -22.70 -33.28 18.91
CA GLU A 342 -22.74 -32.27 19.99
C GLU A 342 -23.91 -31.31 19.82
N ALA A 343 -24.31 -30.99 18.58
CA ALA A 343 -25.50 -30.19 18.31
C ALA A 343 -26.78 -30.89 18.79
N ALA A 344 -26.90 -32.19 18.56
CA ALA A 344 -28.03 -32.99 19.05
C ALA A 344 -28.08 -33.06 20.59
N LEU A 345 -26.92 -33.18 21.27
CA LEU A 345 -26.86 -33.19 22.74
C LEU A 345 -27.09 -31.80 23.35
N GLY A 346 -26.73 -30.72 22.65
CA GLY A 346 -26.84 -29.35 23.11
C GLY A 346 -28.26 -28.77 23.21
N LEU A 347 -29.28 -29.51 22.78
CA LEU A 347 -30.70 -29.10 22.82
C LEU A 347 -31.17 -28.66 24.22
N SER A 348 -30.61 -29.23 25.29
CA SER A 348 -30.96 -28.88 26.69
C SER A 348 -30.48 -27.50 27.14
N ASN A 349 -29.42 -26.97 26.52
CA ASN A 349 -28.78 -25.70 26.90
C ASN A 349 -29.19 -24.52 25.98
N GLY A 350 -30.27 -24.69 25.21
CA GLY A 350 -30.63 -23.78 24.13
C GLY A 350 -30.76 -22.31 24.53
N ALA A 351 -31.33 -22.00 25.69
CA ALA A 351 -31.45 -20.62 26.17
C ALA A 351 -30.09 -19.92 26.37
N TYR A 352 -29.10 -20.63 26.92
CA TYR A 352 -27.74 -20.11 27.10
C TYR A 352 -27.03 -19.90 25.76
N LEU A 353 -27.10 -20.91 24.88
CA LEU A 353 -26.53 -20.84 23.52
C LEU A 353 -27.15 -19.70 22.71
N SER A 354 -28.46 -19.45 22.86
CA SER A 354 -29.17 -18.34 22.21
C SER A 354 -28.68 -16.98 22.66
N GLY A 355 -28.41 -16.81 23.96
CA GLY A 355 -27.86 -15.56 24.49
C GLY A 355 -26.47 -15.26 23.95
N LEU A 356 -25.61 -16.28 23.87
CA LEU A 356 -24.29 -16.15 23.27
C LEU A 356 -24.36 -15.95 21.75
N ALA A 357 -25.26 -16.63 21.05
CA ALA A 357 -25.51 -16.47 19.62
C ALA A 357 -26.00 -15.06 19.29
N LEU A 358 -26.95 -14.51 20.05
CA LEU A 358 -27.43 -13.13 19.88
C LEU A 358 -26.28 -12.11 20.01
N ASN A 359 -25.38 -12.34 20.97
CA ASN A 359 -24.19 -11.50 21.13
C ASN A 359 -23.23 -11.68 19.95
N MET A 360 -22.92 -12.91 19.51
CA MET A 360 -22.02 -13.17 18.39
C MET A 360 -22.55 -12.61 17.05
N ILE A 361 -23.87 -12.68 16.80
CA ILE A 361 -24.46 -12.16 15.56
C ILE A 361 -24.48 -10.63 15.55
N ARG A 362 -24.56 -9.97 16.72
CA ARG A 362 -24.46 -8.51 16.86
C ARG A 362 -23.02 -8.00 16.91
N ASP A 363 -22.10 -8.81 17.41
CA ASP A 363 -20.69 -8.46 17.58
C ASP A 363 -19.85 -8.95 16.39
N ASN A 364 -19.79 -8.11 15.36
CA ASN A 364 -18.99 -8.36 14.18
C ASN A 364 -17.48 -8.51 14.48
N THR A 365 -16.98 -8.09 15.66
CA THR A 365 -15.54 -8.15 16.00
C THR A 365 -15.00 -9.57 16.18
N MET A 366 -15.86 -10.57 16.34
CA MET A 366 -15.48 -11.99 16.41
C MET A 366 -15.15 -12.59 15.02
N THR A 367 -15.44 -11.84 13.95
CA THR A 367 -15.31 -12.26 12.55
C THR A 367 -14.52 -11.23 11.77
N LYS A 368 -13.91 -11.60 10.65
CA LYS A 368 -13.24 -10.63 9.76
C LYS A 368 -13.48 -10.98 8.31
N GLU A 369 -13.85 -9.99 7.50
CA GLU A 369 -13.95 -10.16 6.05
C GLU A 369 -12.58 -10.58 5.48
N TRP A 370 -12.59 -11.56 4.57
CA TRP A 370 -11.39 -12.14 4.01
C TRP A 370 -11.58 -12.48 2.53
N PRO A 371 -10.55 -12.43 1.67
CA PRO A 371 -10.65 -12.90 0.30
C PRO A 371 -11.14 -14.35 0.22
N ALA A 372 -12.21 -14.57 -0.55
CA ALA A 372 -12.86 -15.87 -0.71
C ALA A 372 -11.90 -17.00 -1.06
N ALA A 373 -12.20 -18.22 -0.62
CA ALA A 373 -11.45 -19.42 -0.98
C ALA A 373 -11.92 -19.95 -2.35
N SER A 374 -13.24 -20.11 -2.47
CA SER A 374 -13.99 -20.60 -3.62
C SER A 374 -13.65 -19.85 -4.91
N PRO A 375 -13.28 -20.54 -6.00
CA PRO A 375 -13.13 -19.90 -7.30
C PRO A 375 -14.47 -19.35 -7.83
N GLN A 376 -15.59 -19.98 -7.47
CA GLN A 376 -16.92 -19.54 -7.89
C GLN A 376 -17.29 -18.21 -7.23
N CYS A 377 -17.12 -18.09 -5.91
CA CYS A 377 -17.37 -16.85 -5.18
C CYS A 377 -16.55 -15.69 -5.77
N LYS A 378 -15.24 -15.89 -6.03
CA LYS A 378 -14.37 -14.87 -6.66
C LYS A 378 -14.88 -14.31 -8.00
N THR A 379 -15.71 -15.04 -8.74
CA THR A 379 -16.31 -14.58 -10.00
C THR A 379 -17.64 -13.83 -9.83
N LYS A 380 -18.22 -13.82 -8.63
CA LYS A 380 -19.50 -13.19 -8.33
C LYS A 380 -19.31 -11.83 -7.67
N THR A 381 -20.08 -10.84 -8.10
CA THR A 381 -20.03 -9.46 -7.58
C THR A 381 -20.62 -9.30 -6.17
N ASN A 382 -21.42 -10.26 -5.72
CA ASN A 382 -22.07 -10.32 -4.40
C ASN A 382 -21.40 -11.31 -3.45
N CYS A 383 -20.19 -11.77 -3.80
CA CYS A 383 -19.38 -12.64 -2.96
C CYS A 383 -18.95 -11.90 -1.68
N ALA A 384 -19.26 -12.48 -0.54
CA ALA A 384 -18.73 -12.09 0.76
C ALA A 384 -18.07 -13.30 1.40
N SER A 385 -16.98 -13.12 2.13
CA SER A 385 -16.28 -14.21 2.78
C SER A 385 -15.70 -13.74 4.10
N TYR A 386 -15.85 -14.56 5.13
CA TYR A 386 -15.51 -14.21 6.50
C TYR A 386 -14.75 -15.34 7.16
N ILE A 387 -13.83 -14.97 8.06
CA ILE A 387 -13.04 -15.90 8.85
C ILE A 387 -13.38 -15.80 10.34
N ILE A 388 -13.49 -16.95 11.01
CA ILE A 388 -13.84 -17.07 12.43
C ILE A 388 -12.74 -17.90 13.13
N PRO A 389 -11.97 -17.32 14.06
CA PRO A 389 -10.86 -18.00 14.72
C PRO A 389 -11.18 -18.52 16.13
N GLY A 390 -12.41 -18.37 16.61
CA GLY A 390 -12.82 -18.76 17.97
C GLY A 390 -12.59 -17.69 19.04
N GLY A 391 -11.72 -16.71 18.78
CA GLY A 391 -11.44 -15.62 19.72
C GLY A 391 -10.75 -16.12 21.00
N LEU A 392 -10.53 -15.20 21.95
CA LEU A 392 -9.83 -15.52 23.20
C LEU A 392 -10.53 -16.58 24.05
N LYS A 393 -11.86 -16.66 23.98
CA LYS A 393 -12.66 -17.62 24.76
C LYS A 393 -12.30 -19.08 24.48
N THR A 394 -11.75 -19.39 23.30
CA THR A 394 -11.27 -20.74 22.94
C THR A 394 -9.84 -21.03 23.38
N VAL A 395 -9.03 -20.02 23.70
CA VAL A 395 -7.65 -20.22 24.18
C VAL A 395 -7.71 -20.80 25.59
N SER A 396 -6.82 -21.74 25.93
CA SER A 396 -6.58 -22.19 27.31
C SER A 396 -5.12 -22.62 27.44
N PRO A 397 -4.37 -22.22 28.51
CA PRO A 397 -4.85 -21.52 29.70
C PRO A 397 -5.26 -20.05 29.54
N TRP A 398 -6.21 -19.57 30.35
CA TRP A 398 -6.69 -18.18 30.39
C TRP A 398 -5.73 -17.15 31.02
N ARG A 399 -4.41 -17.32 30.82
CA ARG A 399 -3.38 -16.36 31.29
C ARG A 399 -3.61 -14.94 30.76
N TYR A 400 -4.27 -14.80 29.61
CA TYR A 400 -4.61 -13.50 29.04
C TYR A 400 -5.55 -12.66 29.91
N LEU A 401 -6.28 -13.26 30.87
CA LEU A 401 -7.11 -12.55 31.86
C LEU A 401 -6.32 -12.11 33.10
N THR A 402 -5.36 -12.93 33.56
CA THR A 402 -4.67 -12.72 34.85
C THR A 402 -3.44 -11.83 34.74
N GLU A 403 -2.79 -11.78 33.57
CA GLU A 403 -1.55 -11.04 33.38
C GLU A 403 -1.82 -9.54 33.14
N ASN A 404 -1.88 -8.75 34.21
CA ASN A 404 -2.16 -7.30 34.24
C ASN A 404 -1.16 -6.39 33.47
N GLY A 405 -0.35 -6.94 32.57
CA GLY A 405 0.57 -6.20 31.71
C GLY A 405 -0.16 -5.39 30.63
N SER A 406 -0.44 -4.12 30.91
CA SER A 406 -0.93 -3.11 29.95
C SER A 406 0.02 -2.88 28.76
N SER A 407 1.28 -3.30 28.88
CA SER A 407 2.32 -3.25 27.86
C SER A 407 2.14 -4.27 26.72
N LEU A 408 1.28 -5.27 26.90
CA LEU A 408 1.04 -6.38 25.97
C LEU A 408 -0.45 -6.46 25.64
N PRO A 409 -1.03 -5.50 24.90
CA PRO A 409 -2.48 -5.41 24.68
C PRO A 409 -3.04 -6.49 23.74
N VAL A 410 -2.18 -7.23 23.03
CA VAL A 410 -2.59 -8.21 22.02
C VAL A 410 -2.15 -9.59 22.40
N TYR A 411 -2.98 -10.59 22.12
CA TYR A 411 -2.64 -11.99 22.16
C TYR A 411 -2.59 -12.54 20.74
N MET A 412 -1.50 -13.21 20.39
CA MET A 412 -1.35 -13.89 19.12
C MET A 412 -1.44 -15.39 19.31
N THR A 413 -2.03 -16.07 18.35
CA THR A 413 -1.99 -17.53 18.22
C THR A 413 -1.44 -17.90 16.84
N ARG A 414 -0.69 -19.01 16.76
CA ARG A 414 -0.04 -19.50 15.55
C ARG A 414 -0.60 -20.88 15.21
N THR A 415 -0.76 -21.16 13.91
CA THR A 415 -1.35 -22.40 13.38
C THR A 415 -2.72 -22.74 13.95
N THR A 416 -3.44 -21.72 14.40
CA THR A 416 -4.79 -21.77 14.97
C THR A 416 -5.76 -22.32 13.93
N PRO A 417 -6.53 -23.38 14.21
CA PRO A 417 -7.58 -23.83 13.32
C PRO A 417 -8.72 -22.81 13.31
N VAL A 418 -9.12 -22.39 12.11
CA VAL A 418 -10.14 -21.38 11.86
C VAL A 418 -11.10 -21.85 10.76
N TYR A 419 -12.34 -21.37 10.81
CA TYR A 419 -13.28 -21.54 9.71
C TYR A 419 -13.27 -20.31 8.80
N GLN A 420 -13.33 -20.54 7.50
CA GLN A 420 -13.67 -19.53 6.51
C GLN A 420 -14.99 -19.92 5.84
N LEU A 421 -15.98 -19.03 5.85
CA LEU A 421 -17.25 -19.21 5.14
C LEU A 421 -17.30 -18.26 3.95
N ASP A 422 -17.44 -18.82 2.76
CA ASP A 422 -17.73 -18.06 1.54
C ASP A 422 -19.24 -18.08 1.29
N PHE A 423 -19.79 -16.90 0.94
CA PHE A 423 -21.20 -16.66 0.68
C PHE A 423 -21.39 -15.95 -0.66
N TRP A 424 -22.34 -16.41 -1.47
CA TRP A 424 -22.81 -15.70 -2.66
C TRP A 424 -24.30 -15.98 -2.86
N ASP A 425 -25.06 -15.12 -3.56
CA ASP A 425 -26.48 -15.40 -3.77
C ASP A 425 -26.66 -16.65 -4.64
N GLY A 426 -27.61 -17.49 -4.26
CA GLY A 426 -27.96 -18.71 -4.98
C GLY A 426 -28.82 -18.46 -6.24
N PRO A 427 -29.21 -19.52 -6.95
CA PRO A 427 -30.23 -19.43 -8.00
C PRO A 427 -31.52 -18.78 -7.49
N THR A 428 -32.18 -17.99 -8.34
CA THR A 428 -33.38 -17.22 -7.98
C THR A 428 -34.63 -18.10 -7.78
N ILE A 429 -34.73 -19.17 -8.57
CA ILE A 429 -35.84 -20.13 -8.51
C ILE A 429 -35.30 -21.45 -7.97
N VAL A 430 -35.79 -21.84 -6.79
CA VAL A 430 -35.42 -23.08 -6.10
C VAL A 430 -36.69 -23.72 -5.58
N GLN A 431 -36.92 -24.98 -5.93
CA GLN A 431 -37.96 -25.80 -5.30
C GLN A 431 -37.38 -26.46 -4.06
N TRP A 432 -38.05 -26.28 -2.93
CA TRP A 432 -37.62 -26.79 -1.63
C TRP A 432 -38.53 -27.95 -1.23
N ALA A 433 -37.95 -29.10 -0.91
CA ALA A 433 -38.71 -30.18 -0.28
C ALA A 433 -39.09 -29.77 1.15
N GLU A 434 -40.24 -30.24 1.65
CA GLU A 434 -40.70 -29.93 3.00
C GLU A 434 -39.68 -30.38 4.07
N LYS A 435 -39.11 -31.58 3.90
CA LYS A 435 -38.02 -32.14 4.73
C LYS A 435 -36.73 -31.31 4.74
N ASP A 436 -36.52 -30.44 3.75
CA ASP A 436 -35.32 -29.60 3.64
C ASP A 436 -35.52 -28.27 4.42
N CYS A 437 -36.69 -28.05 5.02
CA CYS A 437 -37.08 -26.81 5.70
C CYS A 437 -37.47 -27.05 7.16
N THR A 438 -36.97 -26.21 8.07
CA THR A 438 -37.50 -26.11 9.45
C THR A 438 -38.21 -24.78 9.65
N LEU A 439 -39.40 -24.83 10.27
CA LEU A 439 -40.17 -23.66 10.69
C LEU A 439 -39.74 -23.24 12.11
N PHE A 440 -39.45 -21.95 12.28
CA PHE A 440 -39.09 -21.32 13.55
C PHE A 440 -40.07 -20.18 13.86
N GLY A 441 -40.39 -20.01 15.14
CA GLY A 441 -41.39 -19.03 15.60
C GLY A 441 -42.27 -19.58 16.72
N MET A 442 -43.31 -18.85 17.09
CA MET A 442 -44.32 -19.30 18.06
C MET A 442 -45.71 -18.77 17.73
N TYR A 443 -46.72 -19.31 18.42
CA TYR A 443 -48.02 -18.67 18.58
C TYR A 443 -47.91 -17.47 19.51
N GLY A 444 -48.50 -16.35 19.12
CA GLY A 444 -48.80 -15.24 20.01
C GLY A 444 -49.97 -15.55 20.94
N THR A 445 -50.31 -14.59 21.79
CA THR A 445 -51.32 -14.72 22.86
C THR A 445 -52.74 -15.04 22.34
N THR A 446 -53.00 -14.85 21.05
CA THR A 446 -54.26 -15.15 20.36
C THR A 446 -54.33 -16.57 19.79
N GLY A 447 -53.27 -17.38 19.90
CA GLY A 447 -53.15 -18.69 19.24
C GLY A 447 -52.82 -18.59 17.74
N ILE A 448 -52.53 -17.39 17.24
CA ILE A 448 -52.07 -17.10 15.87
C ILE A 448 -50.55 -16.95 15.89
N ALA A 449 -49.85 -17.47 14.89
CA ALA A 449 -48.39 -17.33 14.80
C ALA A 449 -47.98 -15.91 14.37
N ASP A 450 -47.82 -14.99 15.33
CA ASP A 450 -47.44 -13.59 15.12
C ASP A 450 -46.11 -13.42 14.38
N ILE A 451 -45.17 -14.35 14.56
CA ILE A 451 -43.81 -14.24 14.05
C ILE A 451 -43.31 -15.65 13.68
N ALA A 452 -43.13 -15.89 12.37
CA ALA A 452 -42.65 -17.17 11.86
C ALA A 452 -41.76 -17.00 10.61
N PHE A 453 -40.72 -17.84 10.51
CA PHE A 453 -39.88 -17.95 9.33
C PHE A 453 -39.41 -19.40 9.13
N LEU A 454 -39.13 -19.80 7.89
CA LEU A 454 -38.42 -21.04 7.60
C LEU A 454 -36.96 -20.76 7.26
N ILE A 455 -36.09 -21.64 7.75
CA ILE A 455 -34.78 -21.85 7.17
C ILE A 455 -34.86 -23.15 6.38
N CYS A 456 -34.53 -23.10 5.09
CA CYS A 456 -34.43 -24.29 4.25
C CYS A 456 -32.99 -24.49 3.80
N MET A 457 -32.51 -25.73 3.77
CA MET A 457 -31.14 -26.07 3.37
C MET A 457 -31.11 -27.38 2.59
N THR A 458 -30.40 -27.39 1.47
CA THR A 458 -30.26 -28.56 0.60
C THR A 458 -28.83 -28.65 0.05
N PRO A 459 -28.29 -29.84 -0.27
CA PRO A 459 -26.93 -29.98 -0.78
C PRO A 459 -26.80 -29.26 -2.14
N TYR A 460 -25.67 -28.59 -2.37
CA TYR A 460 -25.45 -27.82 -3.58
C TYR A 460 -24.03 -28.02 -4.11
N GLU A 461 -23.90 -28.76 -5.22
CA GLU A 461 -22.61 -29.22 -5.74
C GLU A 461 -21.78 -29.97 -4.65
N ASP A 462 -20.49 -30.22 -4.89
CA ASP A 462 -19.64 -30.88 -3.89
C ASP A 462 -19.40 -29.99 -2.67
N ARG A 463 -19.89 -30.44 -1.50
CA ARG A 463 -19.65 -29.88 -0.16
C ARG A 463 -20.01 -28.39 0.02
N LYS A 464 -21.07 -27.92 -0.64
CA LYS A 464 -21.65 -26.60 -0.37
C LYS A 464 -23.14 -26.77 -0.08
N ILE A 465 -23.71 -25.77 0.56
CA ILE A 465 -25.10 -25.77 1.00
C ILE A 465 -25.80 -24.62 0.29
N LEU A 466 -26.89 -24.92 -0.41
CA LEU A 466 -27.83 -23.91 -0.81
C LEU A 466 -28.82 -23.75 0.34
N ALA A 467 -28.89 -22.55 0.90
CA ALA A 467 -29.80 -22.19 1.96
C ALA A 467 -30.76 -21.09 1.52
N ALA A 468 -31.97 -21.10 2.08
CA ALA A 468 -32.96 -20.05 1.92
C ALA A 468 -33.57 -19.65 3.25
N PHE A 469 -33.84 -18.35 3.37
CA PHE A 469 -34.68 -17.81 4.43
C PHE A 469 -36.01 -17.39 3.83
N LYS A 470 -37.11 -17.82 4.45
CA LYS A 470 -38.49 -17.49 4.07
C LYS A 470 -39.18 -16.88 5.26
N TYR A 471 -39.78 -15.70 5.12
CA TYR A 471 -40.41 -14.98 6.23
C TYR A 471 -41.91 -14.85 6.00
N CYS A 472 -42.72 -15.18 7.02
CA CYS A 472 -44.16 -14.99 6.93
C CYS A 472 -44.49 -13.51 7.03
N ASN A 473 -45.13 -12.97 5.98
CA ASN A 473 -45.43 -11.55 5.89
C ASN A 473 -46.57 -11.14 6.85
N GLY A 474 -46.46 -9.97 7.49
CA GLY A 474 -47.45 -9.43 8.45
C GLY A 474 -48.91 -9.48 7.99
N ASN A 475 -49.18 -9.34 6.69
CA ASN A 475 -50.53 -9.45 6.14
C ASN A 475 -51.11 -10.88 6.26
N VAL A 476 -50.28 -11.91 6.08
CA VAL A 476 -50.64 -13.32 6.23
C VAL A 476 -50.74 -13.69 7.72
N THR A 477 -49.94 -13.02 8.55
CA THR A 477 -49.97 -13.14 10.01
C THR A 477 -51.32 -12.75 10.60
N ALA A 478 -51.92 -11.64 10.14
CA ALA A 478 -53.17 -11.10 10.68
C ALA A 478 -54.37 -12.08 10.59
N GLU A 479 -54.32 -13.04 9.67
CA GLU A 479 -55.36 -14.05 9.44
C GLU A 479 -55.00 -15.44 10.01
N GLY A 480 -53.84 -15.58 10.67
CA GLY A 480 -53.33 -16.88 11.12
C GLY A 480 -52.67 -17.73 10.02
N GLY A 481 -52.56 -17.20 8.80
CA GLY A 481 -52.03 -17.91 7.63
C GLY A 481 -50.57 -18.36 7.76
N CYS A 482 -49.77 -17.80 8.67
CA CYS A 482 -48.41 -18.27 8.92
C CYS A 482 -48.36 -19.75 9.35
N THR A 483 -49.38 -20.21 10.09
CA THR A 483 -49.49 -21.61 10.53
C THR A 483 -50.01 -22.52 9.42
N TYR A 484 -51.01 -22.05 8.65
CA TYR A 484 -51.86 -22.91 7.81
C TYR A 484 -51.68 -22.73 6.30
N GLU A 485 -51.14 -21.61 5.82
CA GLU A 485 -50.91 -21.40 4.39
C GLU A 485 -49.50 -21.81 3.96
N ASP A 486 -49.41 -22.56 2.87
CA ASP A 486 -48.15 -22.83 2.17
C ASP A 486 -47.77 -21.73 1.15
N SER A 487 -48.62 -20.71 0.96
CA SER A 487 -48.46 -19.64 -0.03
C SER A 487 -47.09 -18.96 0.08
N TRP A 488 -46.77 -18.49 1.29
CA TRP A 488 -45.52 -17.83 1.65
C TRP A 488 -44.35 -18.81 1.79
N ARG A 489 -44.62 -20.10 2.06
CA ARG A 489 -43.57 -21.15 2.18
C ARG A 489 -42.92 -21.52 0.85
N ARG A 490 -43.55 -21.19 -0.28
CA ARG A 490 -43.02 -21.47 -1.63
C ARG A 490 -41.99 -20.42 -2.09
N ALA A 491 -42.21 -19.15 -1.76
CA ALA A 491 -41.32 -18.06 -2.17
C ALA A 491 -40.20 -17.84 -1.15
N ALA A 492 -38.94 -17.98 -1.58
CA ALA A 492 -37.81 -17.60 -0.73
C ALA A 492 -37.63 -16.08 -0.70
N THR A 493 -37.37 -15.53 0.48
CA THR A 493 -37.01 -14.11 0.63
C THR A 493 -35.60 -13.86 0.13
N TRP A 494 -34.68 -14.77 0.45
CA TRP A 494 -33.27 -14.70 0.07
C TRP A 494 -32.68 -16.11 -0.01
N ASN A 495 -31.96 -16.40 -1.10
CA ASN A 495 -31.22 -17.64 -1.34
C ASN A 495 -29.72 -17.34 -1.28
N VAL A 496 -28.97 -18.13 -0.53
CA VAL A 496 -27.51 -18.00 -0.36
C VAL A 496 -26.85 -19.36 -0.51
N VAL A 497 -25.75 -19.42 -1.25
CA VAL A 497 -24.85 -20.58 -1.23
C VAL A 497 -23.78 -20.32 -0.17
N VAL A 498 -23.60 -21.30 0.72
CA VAL A 498 -22.61 -21.31 1.78
C VAL A 498 -21.59 -22.40 1.48
N ALA A 499 -20.31 -22.04 1.43
CA ALA A 499 -19.21 -22.99 1.25
C ALA A 499 -18.26 -22.93 2.47
N PRO A 500 -18.26 -23.96 3.35
CA PRO A 500 -17.42 -24.00 4.53
C PRO A 500 -16.02 -24.55 4.24
N TYR A 501 -15.01 -23.83 4.71
CA TYR A 501 -13.60 -24.22 4.62
C TYR A 501 -12.93 -24.20 5.99
N ARG A 502 -12.05 -25.17 6.25
CA ARG A 502 -11.12 -25.17 7.39
C ARG A 502 -9.75 -24.70 6.91
N ARG A 503 -9.07 -23.90 7.75
CA ARG A 503 -7.72 -23.37 7.51
C ARG A 503 -6.98 -23.30 8.83
N ASN A 504 -5.65 -23.28 8.80
CA ASN A 504 -4.85 -22.86 9.95
C ASN A 504 -4.30 -21.46 9.68
N ALA A 505 -4.29 -20.60 10.69
CA ALA A 505 -3.88 -19.20 10.56
C ALA A 505 -2.98 -18.75 11.72
N THR A 506 -2.31 -17.61 11.55
CA THR A 506 -1.78 -16.81 12.66
C THR A 506 -2.79 -15.71 12.94
N VAL A 507 -3.31 -15.62 14.16
CA VAL A 507 -4.41 -14.73 14.54
C VAL A 507 -3.93 -13.78 15.63
N ALA A 508 -4.22 -12.48 15.51
CA ALA A 508 -3.96 -11.47 16.54
C ALA A 508 -5.29 -10.92 17.06
N ILE A 509 -5.46 -10.93 18.39
CA ILE A 509 -6.72 -10.62 19.08
C ILE A 509 -6.43 -9.60 20.18
N ASP A 510 -7.25 -8.56 20.30
CA ASP A 510 -7.14 -7.59 21.40
C ASP A 510 -7.54 -8.26 22.73
N ARG A 511 -6.68 -8.15 23.76
CA ARG A 511 -6.91 -8.79 25.07
C ARG A 511 -8.01 -8.13 25.90
N LYS A 512 -8.29 -6.86 25.65
CA LYS A 512 -9.28 -6.07 26.40
C LYS A 512 -10.68 -6.21 25.81
N THR A 513 -10.80 -6.21 24.48
CA THR A 513 -12.11 -6.28 23.80
C THR A 513 -12.44 -7.68 23.30
N GLY A 514 -11.44 -8.52 23.01
CA GLY A 514 -11.63 -9.79 22.28
C GLY A 514 -11.71 -9.63 20.76
N GLU A 515 -11.54 -8.41 20.24
CA GLU A 515 -11.66 -8.08 18.81
C GLU A 515 -10.56 -8.74 17.96
N LEU A 516 -10.97 -9.27 16.81
CA LEU A 516 -10.07 -9.84 15.80
C LEU A 516 -9.30 -8.77 15.04
N LEU A 517 -8.13 -8.40 15.56
CA LEU A 517 -7.26 -7.38 14.96
C LEU A 517 -6.68 -7.82 13.60
N ASP A 518 -6.10 -9.01 13.51
CA ASP A 518 -5.37 -9.43 12.31
C ASP A 518 -5.31 -10.94 12.08
N VAL A 519 -5.17 -11.33 10.81
CA VAL A 519 -5.09 -12.72 10.36
C VAL A 519 -4.01 -12.83 9.28
N LYS A 520 -3.00 -13.67 9.51
CA LYS A 520 -1.81 -13.86 8.67
C LYS A 520 -1.52 -15.34 8.46
N ASN A 521 -0.68 -15.67 7.48
CA ASN A 521 -0.15 -17.02 7.24
C ASN A 521 -1.22 -18.13 7.12
N LEU A 522 -2.31 -17.87 6.39
CA LEU A 522 -3.36 -18.87 6.22
C LEU A 522 -2.87 -20.02 5.31
N THR A 523 -3.05 -21.26 5.75
CA THR A 523 -2.85 -22.47 4.93
C THR A 523 -3.83 -22.49 3.74
N PRO A 524 -3.64 -23.37 2.73
CA PRO A 524 -4.67 -23.66 1.74
C PRO A 524 -6.03 -23.99 2.38
N ALA A 525 -7.12 -23.71 1.66
CA ALA A 525 -8.48 -23.91 2.16
C ALA A 525 -8.93 -25.36 1.95
N GLU A 526 -9.35 -26.02 3.03
CA GLU A 526 -9.83 -27.40 3.03
C GLU A 526 -11.37 -27.45 3.07
N PRO A 527 -12.07 -27.87 2.00
CA PRO A 527 -13.53 -27.91 1.97
C PRO A 527 -14.08 -28.90 3.01
N GLN A 528 -14.96 -28.42 3.89
CA GLN A 528 -15.52 -29.21 4.98
C GLN A 528 -16.82 -29.89 4.56
N ASP A 529 -16.99 -31.15 4.96
CA ASP A 529 -18.15 -31.97 4.63
C ASP A 529 -19.21 -31.81 5.74
N ILE A 530 -19.88 -30.65 5.75
CA ILE A 530 -20.96 -30.34 6.69
C ILE A 530 -22.27 -30.40 5.92
N THR A 531 -23.21 -31.23 6.36
CA THR A 531 -24.47 -31.43 5.64
C THR A 531 -25.52 -30.38 6.03
N PRO A 532 -26.52 -30.15 5.17
CA PRO A 532 -27.69 -29.34 5.51
C PRO A 532 -28.40 -29.79 6.79
N ALA A 533 -28.48 -31.12 7.02
CA ALA A 533 -29.14 -31.69 8.18
C ALA A 533 -28.43 -31.35 9.49
N ASP A 534 -27.10 -31.27 9.46
CA ASP A 534 -26.30 -30.92 10.63
C ASP A 534 -26.54 -29.45 11.04
N PHE A 535 -26.53 -28.55 10.04
CA PHE A 535 -26.87 -27.14 10.27
C PHE A 535 -28.29 -26.97 10.80
N LEU A 536 -29.29 -27.63 10.21
CA LEU A 536 -30.68 -27.57 10.70
C LEU A 536 -30.80 -28.12 12.13
N THR A 537 -30.08 -29.20 12.46
CA THR A 537 -30.02 -29.74 13.83
C THR A 537 -29.42 -28.73 14.82
N ALA A 538 -28.33 -28.06 14.43
CA ALA A 538 -27.75 -26.97 15.21
C ALA A 538 -28.69 -25.78 15.38
N PHE A 539 -29.43 -25.38 14.33
CA PHE A 539 -30.42 -24.31 14.45
C PHE A 539 -31.61 -24.70 15.34
N ASN A 540 -31.97 -25.98 15.44
CA ASN A 540 -32.99 -26.44 16.40
C ASN A 540 -32.53 -26.32 17.87
N GLY A 541 -31.22 -26.34 18.13
CA GLY A 541 -30.65 -26.07 19.46
C GLY A 541 -30.48 -24.59 19.79
N ILE A 542 -30.28 -23.74 18.78
CA ILE A 542 -30.02 -22.29 18.95
C ILE A 542 -31.29 -21.45 18.82
N LEU A 543 -32.24 -21.85 17.98
CA LEU A 543 -33.49 -21.13 17.73
C LEU A 543 -34.66 -21.84 18.41
N TYR A 544 -35.83 -21.20 18.39
CA TYR A 544 -37.06 -21.79 18.91
C TYR A 544 -37.82 -22.49 17.76
N PRO A 545 -37.71 -23.83 17.61
CA PRO A 545 -38.42 -24.55 16.57
C PRO A 545 -39.92 -24.48 16.82
N PHE A 546 -40.70 -24.34 15.74
CA PHE A 546 -42.14 -24.20 15.84
C PHE A 546 -42.78 -25.54 16.25
N GLN A 547 -43.44 -25.56 17.41
CA GLN A 547 -44.08 -26.75 17.96
C GLN A 547 -45.59 -26.76 17.63
N PRO A 548 -46.21 -27.93 17.39
CA PRO A 548 -47.65 -28.02 17.10
C PRO A 548 -48.52 -27.77 18.35
N LEU A 549 -49.76 -27.32 18.15
CA LEU A 549 -50.72 -26.85 19.18
C LEU A 549 -51.10 -27.87 20.29
N ASN A 550 -50.68 -29.13 20.20
CA ASN A 550 -51.08 -30.20 21.13
C ASN A 550 -50.32 -30.24 22.46
N VAL A 551 -49.34 -29.34 22.66
CA VAL A 551 -48.64 -29.16 23.93
C VAL A 551 -49.19 -27.92 24.65
N SER A 552 -49.47 -28.04 25.96
CA SER A 552 -50.04 -26.96 26.76
C SER A 552 -49.00 -25.88 27.04
N PHE A 553 -48.87 -24.90 26.15
CA PHE A 553 -47.89 -23.83 26.28
C PHE A 553 -48.27 -22.80 27.35
N THR A 554 -47.59 -22.87 28.49
CA THR A 554 -47.09 -21.63 29.10
C THR A 554 -46.03 -21.07 28.15
N CYS A 555 -46.39 -20.04 27.37
CA CYS A 555 -45.44 -19.37 26.49
C CYS A 555 -44.38 -18.68 27.36
N ASP A 556 -43.16 -19.24 27.41
CA ASP A 556 -42.03 -18.54 28.00
C ASP A 556 -41.54 -17.47 27.01
N GLU A 557 -42.25 -16.35 26.94
CA GLU A 557 -41.84 -15.17 26.19
C GLU A 557 -40.51 -14.57 26.73
N THR A 558 -40.09 -14.97 27.93
CA THR A 558 -38.79 -14.56 28.50
C THR A 558 -37.63 -15.47 28.08
N ALA A 559 -37.92 -16.62 27.45
CA ALA A 559 -36.92 -17.53 26.92
C ALA A 559 -36.02 -16.82 25.90
N VAL A 560 -34.71 -16.84 26.16
CA VAL A 560 -33.71 -16.17 25.31
C VAL A 560 -33.71 -16.72 23.87
N GLN A 561 -34.07 -17.99 23.68
CA GLN A 561 -34.25 -18.61 22.35
C GLN A 561 -35.35 -17.91 21.54
N PHE A 562 -36.47 -17.62 22.19
CA PHE A 562 -37.57 -16.92 21.55
C PHE A 562 -37.17 -15.49 21.21
N GLN A 563 -36.50 -14.78 22.12
CA GLN A 563 -36.02 -13.42 21.85
C GLN A 563 -35.04 -13.35 20.68
N LEU A 564 -34.12 -14.32 20.55
CA LEU A 564 -33.25 -14.46 19.37
C LEU A 564 -34.05 -14.74 18.09
N THR A 565 -34.98 -15.69 18.15
CA THR A 565 -35.83 -16.10 17.02
C THR A 565 -36.70 -14.92 16.52
N ARG A 566 -37.32 -14.19 17.45
CA ARG A 566 -38.07 -12.96 17.19
C ARG A 566 -37.20 -11.88 16.55
N TRP A 567 -35.98 -11.69 17.05
CA TRP A 567 -35.04 -10.72 16.50
C TRP A 567 -34.59 -11.08 15.08
N ILE A 568 -34.24 -12.34 14.81
CA ILE A 568 -33.92 -12.83 13.44
C ILE A 568 -35.11 -12.62 12.50
N SER A 569 -36.33 -12.94 12.93
CA SER A 569 -37.52 -12.73 12.10
C SER A 569 -37.79 -11.25 11.81
N THR A 570 -37.38 -10.35 12.72
CA THR A 570 -37.47 -8.90 12.52
C THR A 570 -36.41 -8.42 11.52
N VAL A 571 -35.18 -8.95 11.58
CA VAL A 571 -34.13 -8.70 10.58
C VAL A 571 -34.57 -9.20 9.19
N LEU A 572 -35.22 -10.37 9.13
CA LEU A 572 -35.78 -10.92 7.89
C LEU A 572 -36.91 -10.07 7.31
N SER A 573 -37.77 -9.46 8.12
CA SER A 573 -38.82 -8.56 7.61
C SER A 573 -38.22 -7.31 6.95
N PHE A 574 -37.20 -6.70 7.59
CA PHE A 574 -36.47 -5.57 7.02
C PHE A 574 -35.72 -5.91 5.72
N SER A 575 -35.18 -7.13 5.59
CA SER A 575 -34.45 -7.57 4.39
C SER A 575 -35.27 -7.50 3.08
N ARG A 576 -36.61 -7.53 3.17
CA ARG A 576 -37.50 -7.37 2.02
C ARG A 576 -37.53 -5.93 1.49
N THR A 577 -37.23 -4.94 2.33
CA THR A 577 -37.26 -3.53 1.93
C THR A 577 -35.98 -3.15 1.19
N ALA A 578 -36.12 -2.65 -0.04
CA ALA A 578 -34.99 -2.45 -0.96
C ALA A 578 -33.92 -1.47 -0.43
N PHE A 579 -34.28 -0.56 0.48
CA PHE A 579 -33.39 0.45 1.05
C PHE A 579 -32.37 -0.08 2.06
N TYR A 580 -32.60 -1.27 2.65
CA TYR A 580 -31.81 -1.78 3.77
C TYR A 580 -31.29 -3.20 3.53
N GLN A 581 -31.00 -3.62 2.29
CA GLN A 581 -30.69 -5.04 2.02
C GLN A 581 -29.32 -5.54 2.47
N MET A 582 -28.32 -4.68 2.67
CA MET A 582 -26.93 -5.12 2.94
C MET A 582 -26.77 -5.65 4.36
N GLU A 583 -27.07 -4.84 5.37
CA GLU A 583 -26.87 -5.16 6.80
C GLU A 583 -27.65 -6.41 7.27
N PRO A 584 -28.94 -6.63 6.94
CA PRO A 584 -29.65 -7.87 7.24
C PRO A 584 -29.03 -9.11 6.60
N ARG A 585 -28.49 -9.02 5.38
CA ARG A 585 -27.82 -10.17 4.74
C ARG A 585 -26.53 -10.52 5.46
N GLU A 586 -25.76 -9.54 5.94
CA GLU A 586 -24.55 -9.79 6.74
C GLU A 586 -24.89 -10.43 8.09
N ILE A 587 -25.91 -9.93 8.79
CA ILE A 587 -26.45 -10.53 10.02
C ILE A 587 -26.86 -12.00 9.80
N LEU A 588 -27.54 -12.31 8.69
CA LEU A 588 -27.97 -13.67 8.37
C LEU A 588 -26.83 -14.57 7.86
N ARG A 589 -25.74 -14.02 7.34
CA ARG A 589 -24.50 -14.77 7.06
C ARG A 589 -23.79 -15.13 8.37
N ASN A 590 -23.73 -14.21 9.33
CA ASN A 590 -23.15 -14.45 10.66
C ASN A 590 -23.89 -15.57 11.42
N LEU A 591 -25.19 -15.76 11.17
CA LEU A 591 -25.97 -16.87 11.74
C LEU A 591 -25.40 -18.27 11.38
N PHE A 592 -24.77 -18.46 10.22
CA PHE A 592 -24.09 -19.73 9.87
C PHE A 592 -22.77 -19.95 10.63
N MET A 593 -22.18 -18.89 11.19
CA MET A 593 -20.94 -18.99 11.95
C MET A 593 -21.20 -19.52 13.37
N VAL A 594 -22.42 -19.29 13.89
CA VAL A 594 -22.84 -19.64 15.24
C VAL A 594 -22.78 -21.16 15.50
N PRO A 595 -23.36 -22.05 14.67
CA PRO A 595 -23.20 -23.50 14.81
C PRO A 595 -21.73 -23.96 14.87
N LEU A 596 -20.89 -23.42 13.99
CA LEU A 596 -19.47 -23.78 13.90
C LEU A 596 -18.70 -23.33 15.13
N TYR A 597 -19.05 -22.15 15.66
CA TYR A 597 -18.45 -21.60 16.86
C TYR A 597 -18.82 -22.38 18.12
N PHE A 598 -20.05 -22.91 18.26
CA PHE A 598 -20.46 -23.61 19.49
C PHE A 598 -20.27 -25.12 19.47
N TYR A 599 -20.58 -25.79 18.36
CA TYR A 599 -20.60 -27.26 18.28
C TYR A 599 -19.28 -27.81 17.73
N ASN A 600 -18.21 -27.59 18.50
CA ASN A 600 -16.89 -28.14 18.29
C ASN A 600 -16.20 -28.41 19.66
N PRO A 601 -15.17 -29.28 19.72
CA PRO A 601 -14.54 -29.70 20.98
C PRO A 601 -14.00 -28.58 21.89
N MET A 602 -13.66 -27.39 21.36
CA MET A 602 -13.11 -26.28 22.16
C MET A 602 -14.16 -25.49 22.96
N THR A 603 -15.40 -25.51 22.50
CA THR A 603 -16.51 -24.67 22.99
C THR A 603 -17.72 -25.47 23.44
N SER A 604 -17.66 -26.79 23.26
CA SER A 604 -18.74 -27.70 23.56
C SER A 604 -19.25 -27.47 24.99
N PRO A 605 -20.55 -27.28 25.23
CA PRO A 605 -21.08 -27.08 26.58
C PRO A 605 -20.97 -28.36 27.45
N LEU A 606 -20.55 -29.47 26.86
CA LEU A 606 -20.22 -30.74 27.53
C LEU A 606 -18.71 -30.98 27.66
N GLY A 607 -17.89 -30.11 27.07
CA GLY A 607 -16.44 -30.17 27.18
C GLY A 607 -15.96 -29.71 28.56
N PRO A 608 -14.75 -30.14 28.99
CA PRO A 608 -14.13 -29.61 30.20
C PRO A 608 -13.99 -28.08 30.09
N ALA A 609 -14.40 -27.37 31.13
CA ALA A 609 -14.27 -25.92 31.16
C ALA A 609 -12.78 -25.52 31.02
N PRO A 610 -12.44 -24.59 30.11
CA PRO A 610 -11.06 -24.18 29.89
C PRO A 610 -10.41 -23.67 31.18
N SER A 611 -9.26 -24.24 31.52
CA SER A 611 -8.55 -23.91 32.76
C SER A 611 -7.85 -22.55 32.68
N VAL A 612 -7.68 -21.90 33.83
CA VAL A 612 -6.89 -20.66 33.95
C VAL A 612 -5.39 -20.95 33.96
N THR A 613 -4.99 -22.15 34.39
CA THR A 613 -3.59 -22.54 34.64
C THR A 613 -3.05 -23.56 33.64
N GLU A 614 -3.91 -24.46 33.18
CA GLU A 614 -3.56 -25.64 32.37
C GLU A 614 -4.21 -25.57 30.98
N LYS A 615 -3.72 -26.41 30.06
CA LYS A 615 -4.38 -26.63 28.75
C LYS A 615 -5.56 -27.58 28.94
N VAL A 616 -6.43 -27.67 27.95
CA VAL A 616 -7.46 -28.71 27.93
C VAL A 616 -6.87 -30.01 27.37
N ASP A 617 -6.92 -31.07 28.17
CA ASP A 617 -6.48 -32.41 27.76
C ASP A 617 -7.58 -33.17 26.99
N GLY A 618 -7.18 -34.12 26.13
CA GLY A 618 -8.10 -34.97 25.38
C GLY A 618 -8.70 -34.33 24.12
N LEU A 619 -8.18 -33.19 23.67
CA LEU A 619 -8.58 -32.54 22.42
C LEU A 619 -7.90 -33.19 21.20
N PRO A 620 -8.45 -32.99 19.98
CA PRO A 620 -7.73 -33.31 18.73
C PRO A 620 -6.41 -32.55 18.61
N ASP A 621 -5.39 -33.20 18.02
CA ASP A 621 -4.03 -32.63 17.85
C ASP A 621 -4.01 -31.23 17.21
N GLU A 622 -4.93 -30.98 16.28
CA GLU A 622 -5.12 -29.69 15.58
C GLU A 622 -5.46 -28.51 16.51
N ASN A 623 -5.95 -28.76 17.72
CA ASN A 623 -6.25 -27.73 18.71
C ASN A 623 -5.09 -27.42 19.66
N TYR A 624 -4.00 -28.21 19.66
CA TYR A 624 -2.78 -27.88 20.39
C TYR A 624 -1.88 -26.97 19.54
N ILE A 625 -1.83 -25.69 19.91
CA ILE A 625 -1.24 -24.62 19.11
C ILE A 625 -0.28 -23.76 19.96
N SER A 626 0.41 -22.80 19.35
CA SER A 626 1.26 -21.86 20.10
C SER A 626 0.56 -20.51 20.29
N GLY A 627 0.52 -20.02 21.52
CA GLY A 627 0.03 -18.70 21.91
C GLY A 627 1.16 -17.77 22.34
N SER A 628 0.97 -16.46 22.25
CA SER A 628 1.96 -15.47 22.68
C SER A 628 1.36 -14.09 22.96
N PHE A 629 1.69 -13.52 24.11
CA PHE A 629 1.48 -12.10 24.37
C PHE A 629 2.30 -11.26 23.40
N SER A 630 1.71 -10.19 22.86
CA SER A 630 2.31 -9.44 21.76
C SER A 630 2.24 -7.94 21.96
N HIS A 631 3.33 -7.27 21.62
CA HIS A 631 3.37 -5.81 21.52
C HIS A 631 2.79 -5.38 20.18
N LYS A 632 1.87 -4.41 20.20
CA LYS A 632 1.45 -3.68 19.00
C LYS A 632 2.61 -2.77 18.57
N VAL A 633 3.12 -2.97 17.36
CA VAL A 633 4.17 -2.16 16.74
C VAL A 633 3.60 -1.47 15.52
N GLU A 634 3.69 -0.14 15.50
CA GLU A 634 3.32 0.64 14.32
C GLU A 634 4.52 0.70 13.36
N LEU A 635 4.34 0.08 12.20
CA LEU A 635 5.32 -0.06 11.15
C LEU A 635 5.05 0.93 10.02
N LEU A 636 6.13 1.36 9.37
CA LEU A 636 6.07 2.22 8.20
C LEU A 636 6.27 1.36 6.95
N THR A 637 5.17 1.02 6.30
CA THR A 637 5.15 0.15 5.12
C THR A 637 5.17 0.98 3.83
N ILE A 638 6.04 0.60 2.89
CA ILE A 638 6.17 1.28 1.61
C ILE A 638 5.50 0.41 0.54
N THR A 639 4.63 1.01 -0.28
CA THR A 639 3.91 0.26 -1.32
C THR A 639 4.91 -0.31 -2.34
N TRP A 640 4.85 -1.61 -2.66
CA TRP A 640 5.77 -2.26 -3.61
C TRP A 640 6.01 -1.46 -4.92
N TRP A 641 4.95 -0.85 -5.46
CA TRP A 641 5.03 -0.01 -6.65
C TRP A 641 5.92 1.24 -6.51
N THR A 642 5.98 1.89 -5.34
CA THR A 642 6.88 3.04 -5.13
C THR A 642 8.33 2.59 -4.95
N ILE A 643 8.55 1.40 -4.39
CA ILE A 643 9.88 0.76 -4.34
C ILE A 643 10.38 0.48 -5.77
N LEU A 644 9.55 -0.17 -6.59
CA LEU A 644 9.87 -0.48 -7.98
C LEU A 644 10.10 0.79 -8.81
N ALA A 645 9.24 1.82 -8.66
CA ALA A 645 9.41 3.10 -9.33
C ALA A 645 10.71 3.82 -8.93
N TYR A 646 11.08 3.78 -7.65
CA TYR A 646 12.36 4.31 -7.16
C TYR A 646 13.55 3.57 -7.80
N ILE A 647 13.54 2.23 -7.79
CA ILE A 647 14.58 1.39 -8.40
C ILE A 647 14.75 1.71 -9.90
N ILE A 648 13.63 1.82 -10.64
CA ILE A 648 13.67 2.11 -12.08
C ILE A 648 14.19 3.53 -12.34
N VAL A 649 13.61 4.56 -11.72
CA VAL A 649 13.97 5.97 -12.00
C VAL A 649 15.39 6.28 -11.52
N CYS A 650 15.74 5.88 -10.29
CA CYS A 650 17.08 6.10 -9.75
C CYS A 650 18.13 5.23 -10.46
N GLY A 651 17.79 3.98 -10.83
CA GLY A 651 18.64 3.10 -11.63
C GLY A 651 18.93 3.64 -13.03
N ILE A 652 17.93 4.19 -13.72
CA ILE A 652 18.13 4.84 -15.03
C ILE A 652 19.03 6.08 -14.89
N LEU A 653 18.80 6.95 -13.89
CA LEU A 653 19.65 8.11 -13.65
C LEU A 653 21.11 7.70 -13.35
N LEU A 654 21.30 6.68 -12.51
CA LEU A 654 22.61 6.13 -12.17
C LEU A 654 23.30 5.54 -13.41
N LEU A 655 22.59 4.76 -14.24
CA LEU A 655 23.13 4.23 -15.49
C LEU A 655 23.51 5.33 -16.49
N LEU A 656 22.72 6.40 -16.60
CA LEU A 656 23.06 7.55 -17.45
C LEU A 656 24.31 8.29 -16.94
N ILE A 657 24.44 8.50 -15.62
CA ILE A 657 25.63 9.08 -15.00
C ILE A 657 26.87 8.21 -15.28
N LEU A 658 26.77 6.89 -15.05
CA LEU A 658 27.86 5.94 -15.29
C LEU A 658 28.23 5.83 -16.77
N LEU A 659 27.24 5.87 -17.67
CA LEU A 659 27.48 5.86 -19.12
C LEU A 659 28.24 7.12 -19.56
N VAL A 660 27.82 8.30 -19.10
CA VAL A 660 28.52 9.57 -19.41
C VAL A 660 29.94 9.55 -18.85
N LEU A 661 30.13 9.15 -17.59
CA LEU A 661 31.46 9.04 -16.98
C LEU A 661 32.34 7.98 -17.66
N GLY A 662 31.77 6.85 -18.08
CA GLY A 662 32.49 5.82 -18.84
C GLY A 662 32.90 6.31 -20.23
N LEU A 663 32.00 6.95 -20.97
CA LEU A 663 32.29 7.51 -22.30
C LEU A 663 33.36 8.61 -22.28
N THR A 664 33.49 9.33 -21.16
CA THR A 664 34.42 10.44 -20.96
C THR A 664 35.68 10.07 -20.15
N ALA A 665 35.73 8.89 -19.52
CA ALA A 665 36.85 8.43 -18.71
C ALA A 665 38.19 8.40 -19.45
N TRP A 666 38.15 8.02 -20.74
CA TRP A 666 39.32 7.94 -21.61
C TRP A 666 39.80 9.30 -22.12
N ASP A 667 38.98 10.35 -22.04
CA ASP A 667 39.37 11.67 -22.53
C ASP A 667 40.31 12.35 -21.52
N GLN A 668 41.32 13.06 -22.02
CA GLN A 668 42.24 13.83 -21.17
C GLN A 668 41.58 15.13 -20.69
N VAL A 669 40.65 15.01 -19.74
CA VAL A 669 40.21 16.14 -18.90
C VAL A 669 41.47 16.79 -18.30
N GLN A 670 41.73 18.03 -18.70
CA GLN A 670 42.74 18.89 -18.11
C GLN A 670 42.31 19.30 -16.70
N GLU A 671 43.26 19.55 -15.81
CA GLU A 671 42.95 20.17 -14.51
C GLU A 671 42.54 21.62 -14.76
N THR A 672 41.30 21.95 -14.41
CA THR A 672 40.70 23.25 -14.68
C THR A 672 40.75 24.12 -13.43
N SER A 673 41.05 25.40 -13.61
CA SER A 673 40.89 26.41 -12.58
C SER A 673 39.41 26.63 -12.24
N ASP A 674 39.15 27.35 -11.15
CA ASP A 674 37.79 27.78 -10.77
C ASP A 674 37.14 28.72 -11.82
N PHE A 675 37.91 29.15 -12.83
CA PHE A 675 37.49 30.02 -13.92
C PHE A 675 37.50 29.26 -15.26
N PRO A 676 36.54 28.32 -15.50
CA PRO A 676 36.52 27.48 -16.71
C PRO A 676 36.43 28.29 -18.01
N PHE A 677 35.98 29.55 -17.95
CA PHE A 677 36.02 30.46 -19.10
C PHE A 677 37.45 30.89 -19.47
N VAL A 678 38.31 31.17 -18.48
CA VAL A 678 39.73 31.49 -18.71
C VAL A 678 40.43 30.26 -19.29
N ASP A 679 40.16 29.06 -18.74
CA ASP A 679 40.71 27.80 -19.24
C ASP A 679 40.27 27.50 -20.68
N PHE A 680 39.01 27.79 -21.05
CA PHE A 680 38.57 27.67 -22.44
C PHE A 680 39.34 28.62 -23.37
N LEU A 681 39.59 29.86 -22.93
CA LEU A 681 40.38 30.81 -23.71
C LEU A 681 41.87 30.41 -23.79
N THR A 682 42.48 29.87 -22.74
CA THR A 682 43.87 29.39 -22.77
C THR A 682 44.00 28.14 -23.63
N MET A 683 43.06 27.18 -23.54
CA MET A 683 42.99 26.01 -24.42
C MET A 683 42.80 26.40 -25.89
N LYS A 684 42.08 27.50 -26.18
CA LYS A 684 41.93 28.04 -27.54
C LYS A 684 43.08 28.94 -27.99
N ARG A 685 43.95 29.41 -27.10
CA ARG A 685 45.08 30.31 -27.38
C ARG A 685 46.00 29.77 -28.47
N ASP A 686 46.24 28.46 -28.49
CA ASP A 686 47.13 27.81 -29.46
C ASP A 686 46.45 27.56 -30.82
N ALA A 687 45.12 27.62 -30.87
CA ALA A 687 44.30 27.31 -32.05
C ALA A 687 43.72 28.54 -32.77
N VAL A 688 43.71 29.71 -32.11
CA VAL A 688 43.07 30.95 -32.58
C VAL A 688 44.14 31.99 -32.87
N ILE A 689 44.27 32.35 -34.15
CA ILE A 689 45.22 33.39 -34.60
C ILE A 689 44.61 34.79 -34.49
N ASP A 690 43.28 34.92 -34.65
CA ASP A 690 42.62 36.22 -34.70
C ASP A 690 41.21 36.17 -34.09
N LEU A 691 40.81 37.28 -33.47
CA LEU A 691 39.52 37.47 -32.80
C LEU A 691 38.75 38.57 -33.53
N THR A 692 37.82 38.20 -34.40
CA THR A 692 37.02 39.18 -35.17
C THR A 692 35.75 39.59 -34.42
N ASN A 693 35.37 40.86 -34.52
CA ASN A 693 34.07 41.35 -34.04
C ASN A 693 32.90 40.94 -34.97
N THR A 694 31.68 41.33 -34.63
CA THR A 694 30.46 41.09 -35.43
C THR A 694 30.51 41.65 -36.85
N ASN A 695 31.39 42.63 -37.09
CA ASN A 695 31.54 43.34 -38.37
C ASN A 695 32.73 42.79 -39.17
N GLY A 696 33.36 41.69 -38.72
CA GLY A 696 34.51 41.05 -39.37
C GLY A 696 35.86 41.74 -39.14
N ALA A 697 35.91 42.85 -38.39
CA ALA A 697 37.17 43.52 -38.08
C ALA A 697 37.93 42.74 -37.00
N SER A 698 39.22 42.49 -37.21
CA SER A 698 40.13 41.92 -36.21
C SER A 698 40.21 42.87 -35.00
N ILE A 699 39.87 42.38 -33.82
CA ILE A 699 39.98 43.14 -32.55
C ILE A 699 41.45 43.24 -32.10
N GLY A 700 42.36 42.54 -32.79
CA GLY A 700 43.80 42.65 -32.60
C GLY A 700 44.40 41.54 -31.75
N SER A 701 45.73 41.55 -31.70
CA SER A 701 46.57 40.53 -31.05
C SER A 701 46.31 40.40 -29.54
N GLN A 702 46.88 39.33 -29.00
CA GLN A 702 46.87 38.79 -27.63
C GLN A 702 46.58 39.74 -26.46
N ASP A 703 47.08 40.97 -26.50
CA ASP A 703 46.98 41.96 -25.41
C ASP A 703 45.54 42.45 -25.17
N ASN A 704 44.66 42.43 -26.19
CA ASN A 704 43.29 42.92 -26.04
C ASN A 704 42.36 41.99 -25.25
N ILE A 705 42.74 40.73 -24.99
CA ILE A 705 41.98 39.86 -24.08
C ILE A 705 42.02 40.43 -22.66
N ALA A 706 43.18 40.92 -22.20
CA ALA A 706 43.31 41.60 -20.91
C ALA A 706 42.45 42.87 -20.85
N ALA A 707 42.35 43.63 -21.94
CA ALA A 707 41.51 44.82 -22.02
C ALA A 707 40.00 44.52 -21.98
N VAL A 708 39.55 43.39 -22.53
CA VAL A 708 38.16 42.91 -22.42
C VAL A 708 37.84 42.53 -20.97
N PHE A 709 38.75 41.84 -20.28
CA PHE A 709 38.56 41.49 -18.87
C PHE A 709 38.69 42.68 -17.91
N ALA A 710 39.56 43.65 -18.19
CA ALA A 710 39.72 44.87 -17.39
C ALA A 710 38.44 45.72 -17.30
N ARG A 711 37.48 45.53 -18.21
CA ARG A 711 36.14 46.16 -18.17
C ARG A 711 35.10 45.38 -17.36
N CYS A 712 35.38 44.14 -16.94
CA CYS A 712 34.46 43.28 -16.19
C CYS A 712 34.67 43.47 -14.67
N VAL A 713 34.38 44.67 -14.17
CA VAL A 713 34.83 45.16 -12.84
C VAL A 713 34.20 44.45 -11.62
N SER A 714 33.14 43.64 -11.79
CA SER A 714 32.40 43.04 -10.65
C SER A 714 32.37 41.51 -10.60
N GLY A 715 33.06 40.78 -11.51
CA GLY A 715 33.04 39.31 -11.52
C GLY A 715 31.69 38.66 -11.88
N GLU A 716 30.65 39.45 -12.17
CA GLU A 716 29.37 38.94 -12.65
C GLU A 716 29.54 38.25 -14.01
N SER A 717 29.29 36.95 -14.05
CA SER A 717 29.32 36.12 -15.28
C SER A 717 28.44 36.69 -16.40
N GLY A 718 27.41 37.46 -16.06
CA GLY A 718 26.56 38.18 -17.00
C GLY A 718 27.29 39.21 -17.89
N GLN A 719 28.24 39.98 -17.34
CA GLN A 719 28.98 41.00 -18.09
C GLN A 719 30.00 40.36 -19.03
N ILE A 720 30.64 39.27 -18.59
CA ILE A 720 31.58 38.48 -19.41
C ILE A 720 30.87 37.87 -20.63
N ILE A 721 29.65 37.35 -20.45
CA ILE A 721 28.80 36.84 -21.56
C ILE A 721 28.45 37.95 -22.57
N GLU A 722 28.24 39.17 -22.10
CA GLU A 722 27.87 40.31 -22.96
C GLU A 722 29.09 40.90 -23.69
N ALA A 723 30.25 40.96 -23.04
CA ALA A 723 31.52 41.38 -23.64
C ALA A 723 32.04 40.39 -24.71
N THR A 724 31.75 39.09 -24.54
CA THR A 724 32.16 38.03 -25.48
C THR A 724 31.19 37.81 -26.65
N ARG A 725 30.03 38.49 -26.63
CA ARG A 725 28.89 38.29 -27.54
C ARG A 725 29.19 38.52 -29.03
N GLY A 726 30.29 39.19 -29.34
CA GLY A 726 30.76 39.46 -30.71
C GLY A 726 32.06 38.73 -31.11
N VAL A 727 32.63 37.89 -30.24
CA VAL A 727 33.99 37.36 -30.40
C VAL A 727 33.96 36.01 -31.13
N ARG A 728 34.52 35.93 -32.35
CA ARG A 728 34.76 34.66 -33.05
C ARG A 728 36.21 34.21 -32.94
N ALA A 729 36.38 32.96 -32.52
CA ALA A 729 37.60 32.18 -32.64
C ALA A 729 37.72 31.58 -34.04
N ILE A 730 38.62 32.09 -34.88
CA ILE A 730 38.88 31.52 -36.22
C ILE A 730 39.95 30.41 -36.10
N PRO A 731 39.68 29.15 -36.50
CA PRO A 731 40.68 28.09 -36.48
C PRO A 731 41.81 28.36 -37.46
N ARG A 732 43.05 28.14 -37.00
CA ARG A 732 44.30 28.28 -37.78
C ARG A 732 44.28 27.65 -39.18
N GLU A 733 43.57 26.54 -39.35
CA GLU A 733 43.45 25.80 -40.62
C GLU A 733 42.56 26.49 -41.68
N THR A 734 41.79 27.51 -41.30
CA THR A 734 40.83 28.19 -42.20
C THR A 734 41.28 29.58 -42.66
N ALA A 735 42.43 30.06 -42.20
CA ALA A 735 43.03 31.28 -42.74
C ALA A 735 43.66 30.97 -44.12
N PRO A 736 43.23 31.63 -45.21
CA PRO A 736 43.86 31.42 -46.51
C PRO A 736 45.33 31.85 -46.43
N SER A 737 46.22 30.95 -46.82
CA SER A 737 47.65 31.25 -46.97
C SER A 737 47.81 32.48 -47.87
N LYS A 738 48.37 33.58 -47.34
CA LYS A 738 48.64 34.77 -48.13
C LYS A 738 49.57 34.38 -49.27
N ALA A 739 49.05 34.43 -50.50
CA ALA A 739 49.83 34.17 -51.70
C ALA A 739 51.04 35.12 -51.74
N SER A 740 52.23 34.54 -51.77
CA SER A 740 53.47 35.31 -51.88
C SER A 740 53.52 35.99 -53.25
N ALA A 741 53.65 37.32 -53.27
CA ALA A 741 53.70 38.09 -54.49
C ALA A 741 55.02 37.81 -55.24
N ARG A 742 54.92 37.21 -56.43
CA ARG A 742 56.06 36.94 -57.31
C ARG A 742 56.36 38.22 -58.10
N GLY A 743 57.48 38.88 -57.78
CA GLY A 743 57.91 40.08 -58.51
C GLY A 743 58.45 39.75 -59.91
N ASN A 744 58.09 40.57 -60.89
CA ASN A 744 58.77 40.61 -62.19
C ASN A 744 60.07 41.44 -62.07
N PRO A 745 61.18 41.02 -62.72
CA PRO A 745 62.36 41.86 -62.85
C PRO A 745 62.19 42.90 -63.98
N SER A 746 62.87 44.04 -63.88
CA SER A 746 63.05 44.98 -64.98
C SER A 746 64.51 45.06 -65.41
N SER A 747 64.71 45.30 -66.71
CA SER A 747 65.71 46.20 -67.30
C SER A 747 66.06 47.41 -66.40
N ASP A 748 67.21 48.07 -66.40
CA ASP A 748 68.47 48.06 -67.21
C ASP A 748 69.52 48.91 -66.42
N ASN A 749 70.83 49.03 -66.71
CA ASN A 749 71.77 48.46 -67.70
C ASN A 749 73.22 48.62 -67.19
N ALA A 750 74.14 47.70 -67.53
CA ALA A 750 75.61 47.90 -67.60
C ALA A 750 76.29 46.71 -68.31
#